data_AF-A0A1C6MND5-F1
#
_entry.id   AF-A0A1C6MND5-F1
#
_cell.length_a   1.000
_cell.length_b   1.000
_cell.length_c   1.000
_cell.angle_alpha   90.00
_cell.angle_beta   90.00
_cell.angle_gamma   90.00
#
_symmetry.space_group_name_H-M   'P 1'
#
loop_
_entity.id
_entity.type
_entity.pdbx_description
1 polymer ?
#
loop_
_entity_poly.entity_id
_entity_poly.type
_entity_poly.pdbx_seq_one_letter_code
_entity_poly.pdbx_strand_id
1 'polypeptide(L)'
;MWASLSHGNTRCMLMLAATSGESGANPELSRNGVLGALSRTRESDDLTVAHPFRPVRVEMRRPGFEDWAGGRGVPPSGRRARVPARPLASPVPSEGELHVTIAPADPASVVGQAPATTAQAQQPEQSDGPGAALLRTLTDLTADLPDADPGRVAAAALRGRSARADESELRELATEAAAGLISEDPAYSRLAARLLTVSIAAEAASQGVLAFSGSVATGHREGLIADRTAAFVTKHSDRLDALIDTTADDRFGYFGLRTLHSRYLLRHPITRKVVETPQHFLLRVASGLAEDDSVRALDEVAALYRLMSRLDYLPSSPTLFNSGTRHPQMSSCYLLDSPQDELDSIYDRYHQVARLSKHAGGIGLSYSRIRSRGSLIRGTNGHSNGIVPFLKTLDASVAAVNQGGRRKGAAAVYLETWHSDIEEFLELRDNTGEDARRTHNLNLAHWIPDEFMRRVDQDGTWSLFSPSDVPELVDLWGDEFDAAYRRAEAAGLARKTIPARDLYGRMMRTLAQTGNGWMTFKDAANRTANQTAEPGHTVHSSNLCTEILEVTDDGETAVCNLGSVNLGAFVTGEGDDGIDWERLDSTVRTAVTFLDRVVDINFYPTEQAGRSNSRWRPVGLGAMGLQDVFFKLRLPFDSPEARALSTRIAERIMLAAYEASASLAERGGPLPAWDKTRTARGVLHPDHYGVEPHWPERWDALRARIAVTGLRNSLLLAIAPTATIASIAGVYECIEPQVSNLFKRETLSGEFLQVNSYLVNELKELGVWDARTREALRESSGSVQDFRWIPEEVRALYRTAWEIPQRGLIDMAAARTPFLDQSQSLNLFLETPTIGKLSSMYAYAWKSGLKTTYYLRSRPATRIARAAGSSAAAERPAPTTIPVQQAAPDADAIACSLENPESCEACQ
;
A
#
# COMPACT_ATOMS: atom_id res chain seq x y z
N MET A 1 -46.01 -10.58 -26.42
CA MET A 1 -47.00 -9.53 -26.76
C MET A 1 -46.27 -8.19 -26.65
N TRP A 2 -46.24 -7.39 -27.73
CA TRP A 2 -47.04 -6.16 -27.90
C TRP A 2 -46.96 -5.18 -26.70
N ALA A 3 -46.75 -3.87 -26.84
CA ALA A 3 -46.25 -2.97 -27.91
C ALA A 3 -46.30 -1.51 -27.33
N SER A 4 -45.96 -0.49 -28.14
CA SER A 4 -46.17 0.96 -27.87
C SER A 4 -45.23 1.59 -26.80
N LEU A 5 -44.39 2.62 -27.09
CA LEU A 5 -44.65 4.01 -27.55
C LEU A 5 -45.33 4.88 -26.46
N SER A 6 -44.96 6.16 -26.22
CA SER A 6 -43.88 7.00 -26.82
C SER A 6 -43.69 8.35 -26.09
N HIS A 7 -42.51 8.97 -26.25
CA HIS A 7 -42.21 10.41 -26.38
C HIS A 7 -43.16 11.49 -25.81
N GLY A 8 -42.63 12.46 -25.05
CA GLY A 8 -43.35 13.71 -24.73
C GLY A 8 -42.58 14.79 -23.95
N ASN A 9 -41.73 15.59 -24.61
CA ASN A 9 -41.20 16.85 -24.05
C ASN A 9 -42.29 17.95 -24.03
N THR A 10 -42.22 18.90 -23.08
CA THR A 10 -42.36 20.38 -23.30
C THR A 10 -41.99 21.16 -22.01
N ARG A 11 -41.65 22.45 -22.16
CA ARG A 11 -41.10 23.38 -21.14
C ARG A 11 -42.15 24.29 -20.49
N CYS A 12 -41.69 25.06 -19.47
CA CYS A 12 -42.27 26.29 -18.92
C CYS A 12 -43.48 26.11 -17.97
N MET A 13 -43.80 27.02 -17.04
CA MET A 13 -43.34 28.42 -16.89
C MET A 13 -43.25 28.87 -15.41
N LEU A 14 -42.58 30.00 -15.13
CA LEU A 14 -42.63 30.70 -13.82
C LEU A 14 -43.99 31.38 -13.59
N MET A 15 -44.37 31.57 -12.32
CA MET A 15 -44.99 32.82 -11.86
C MET A 15 -44.77 33.07 -10.35
N LEU A 16 -44.65 34.35 -9.97
CA LEU A 16 -44.71 34.82 -8.57
C LEU A 16 -46.12 35.34 -8.26
N ALA A 17 -46.50 35.38 -6.97
CA ALA A 17 -47.61 36.20 -6.49
C ALA A 17 -47.41 36.64 -5.01
N ALA A 18 -48.09 37.71 -4.62
CA ALA A 18 -48.09 38.36 -3.30
C ALA A 18 -49.41 39.19 -3.16
N THR A 19 -49.74 39.92 -2.09
CA THR A 19 -48.96 40.48 -0.96
C THR A 19 -49.88 40.76 0.25
N SER A 20 -49.27 41.23 1.35
CA SER A 20 -49.79 42.22 2.34
C SER A 20 -50.85 41.81 3.38
N GLY A 21 -50.80 42.54 4.51
CA GLY A 21 -51.64 42.40 5.71
C GLY A 21 -50.92 42.96 6.94
N GLU A 22 -51.05 44.28 7.20
CA GLU A 22 -50.28 45.01 8.22
C GLU A 22 -51.06 45.32 9.53
N SER A 23 -50.29 45.70 10.57
CA SER A 23 -50.53 46.80 11.54
C SER A 23 -50.70 46.45 13.03
N GLY A 24 -50.23 47.35 13.92
CA GLY A 24 -50.43 47.32 15.38
C GLY A 24 -49.18 47.69 16.21
N ALA A 25 -49.23 48.75 17.02
CA ALA A 25 -48.07 49.35 17.70
C ALA A 25 -47.98 49.12 19.24
N ASN A 26 -46.83 49.53 19.81
CA ASN A 26 -46.45 49.64 21.24
C ASN A 26 -47.38 50.63 22.05
N PRO A 27 -47.32 50.81 23.41
CA PRO A 27 -46.08 50.87 24.25
C PRO A 27 -46.12 50.50 25.79
N GLU A 28 -44.91 50.37 26.37
CA GLU A 28 -44.37 50.87 27.68
C GLU A 28 -44.99 50.74 29.13
N LEU A 29 -44.03 50.56 30.08
CA LEU A 29 -43.88 51.18 31.45
C LEU A 29 -44.62 50.71 32.75
N SER A 30 -43.93 49.79 33.48
CA SER A 30 -43.31 50.05 34.81
C SER A 30 -43.93 49.67 36.19
N ARG A 31 -43.01 49.23 37.08
CA ARG A 31 -42.77 49.60 38.52
C ARG A 31 -42.99 48.60 39.68
N ASN A 32 -42.03 48.70 40.62
CA ASN A 32 -41.94 48.18 42.01
C ASN A 32 -41.73 46.65 42.20
N GLY A 33 -40.79 46.15 43.05
CA GLY A 33 -39.58 46.79 43.63
C GLY A 33 -39.12 46.25 45.01
N VAL A 34 -37.80 46.39 45.29
CA VAL A 34 -37.15 46.38 46.65
C VAL A 34 -37.00 44.98 47.30
N LEU A 35 -35.95 44.55 48.05
CA LEU A 35 -34.75 45.09 48.77
C LEU A 35 -33.61 44.01 48.63
N GLY A 36 -32.28 44.19 48.73
CA GLY A 36 -31.33 45.31 48.92
C GLY A 36 -29.90 44.87 48.48
N ALA A 37 -28.99 45.75 48.03
CA ALA A 37 -28.02 46.56 48.83
C ALA A 37 -26.78 45.75 49.32
N LEU A 38 -25.50 46.16 49.24
CA LEU A 38 -24.66 47.29 48.71
C LEU A 38 -23.19 46.77 48.64
N SER A 39 -22.11 47.34 48.08
CA SER A 39 -21.68 48.53 47.27
C SER A 39 -20.45 48.09 46.40
N ARG A 40 -19.86 48.75 45.37
CA ARG A 40 -19.20 50.08 45.17
C ARG A 40 -18.10 50.40 46.21
N THR A 41 -16.88 50.91 45.91
CA THR A 41 -16.20 51.57 44.73
C THR A 41 -14.71 51.10 44.67
N ARG A 42 -13.94 51.04 43.56
CA ARG A 42 -13.46 52.00 42.50
C ARG A 42 -12.17 52.78 42.89
N GLU A 43 -11.23 52.93 41.92
CA GLU A 43 -9.94 53.70 41.97
C GLU A 43 -8.87 53.21 42.98
N SER A 44 -7.56 53.51 42.88
CA SER A 44 -6.62 53.63 41.72
C SER A 44 -5.14 53.56 42.22
N ASP A 45 -4.19 53.47 41.27
CA ASP A 45 -2.76 53.88 41.38
C ASP A 45 -1.68 53.06 42.14
N ASP A 46 -0.45 53.37 41.72
CA ASP A 46 0.89 52.75 41.79
C ASP A 46 1.58 52.40 43.15
N LEU A 47 2.57 51.49 43.02
CA LEU A 47 3.89 51.45 43.69
C LEU A 47 4.01 51.67 45.23
N THR A 48 4.38 50.62 46.00
CA THR A 48 5.78 50.43 46.47
C THR A 48 6.05 49.15 47.32
N VAL A 49 7.33 48.74 47.24
CA VAL A 49 8.10 47.67 47.90
C VAL A 49 7.88 47.41 49.41
N ALA A 50 7.78 46.13 49.79
CA ALA A 50 8.36 45.58 51.04
C ALA A 50 8.55 44.04 51.00
N HIS A 51 9.70 43.53 51.50
CA HIS A 51 9.96 42.09 51.78
C HIS A 51 10.12 41.87 53.30
N PRO A 52 9.86 40.65 53.83
CA PRO A 52 11.00 39.78 54.15
C PRO A 52 10.78 38.25 54.00
N PHE A 53 11.89 37.54 53.71
CA PHE A 53 12.36 36.21 54.18
C PHE A 53 11.37 35.19 54.82
N ARG A 54 11.48 33.85 54.63
CA ARG A 54 12.59 32.98 54.17
C ARG A 54 12.07 31.57 53.78
N PRO A 55 12.72 30.85 52.84
CA PRO A 55 12.92 29.40 52.96
C PRO A 55 14.42 29.01 52.97
N VAL A 56 14.75 27.72 53.12
CA VAL A 56 16.13 27.19 53.26
C VAL A 56 16.46 26.16 52.16
N ARG A 57 17.76 26.08 51.78
CA ARG A 57 18.35 25.19 50.73
C ARG A 57 18.50 23.72 51.20
N VAL A 58 18.96 22.73 50.41
CA VAL A 58 20.36 22.44 49.95
C VAL A 58 20.33 21.18 49.07
N GLU A 59 21.17 20.92 48.05
CA GLU A 59 21.96 21.71 47.08
C GLU A 59 22.50 20.72 46.02
N MET A 60 22.45 21.00 44.70
CA MET A 60 23.35 20.37 43.72
C MET A 60 23.72 21.31 42.56
N ARG A 61 24.84 21.03 41.86
CA ARG A 61 25.71 22.08 41.27
C ARG A 61 25.88 22.02 39.74
N ARG A 62 26.18 23.19 39.16
CA ARG A 62 27.02 23.39 37.96
C ARG A 62 28.30 24.14 38.36
N PRO A 63 29.40 23.98 37.61
CA PRO A 63 30.03 25.12 36.91
C PRO A 63 30.42 24.72 35.46
N GLY A 64 30.97 25.57 34.59
CA GLY A 64 31.32 27.01 34.65
C GLY A 64 32.26 27.34 33.47
N PHE A 65 32.32 28.61 33.03
CA PHE A 65 33.04 29.01 31.81
C PHE A 65 33.66 30.40 32.00
N GLU A 66 34.97 30.54 31.77
CA GLU A 66 35.79 31.78 31.72
C GLU A 66 37.28 31.35 31.62
N ASP A 67 38.27 32.13 31.18
CA ASP A 67 38.42 33.05 30.03
C ASP A 67 39.93 33.38 29.90
N TRP A 68 40.45 33.73 28.71
CA TRP A 68 41.69 34.55 28.48
C TRP A 68 42.13 34.61 26.99
N ALA A 69 42.95 35.60 26.62
CA ALA A 69 43.28 35.93 25.23
C ALA A 69 44.77 36.19 24.92
N GLY A 70 45.16 35.93 23.66
CA GLY A 70 46.25 36.61 22.94
C GLY A 70 47.58 35.86 22.73
N GLY A 71 48.17 35.95 21.52
CA GLY A 71 49.57 35.56 21.28
C GLY A 71 49.94 35.05 19.87
N ARG A 72 50.42 35.95 19.00
CA ARG A 72 50.90 35.71 17.62
C ARG A 72 52.06 34.68 17.53
N GLY A 73 52.15 33.86 16.46
CA GLY A 73 53.39 33.10 16.16
C GLY A 73 53.32 32.12 14.97
N VAL A 74 54.28 32.21 14.03
CA VAL A 74 54.38 31.57 12.68
C VAL A 74 55.88 31.63 12.27
N PRO A 75 56.50 30.77 11.41
CA PRO A 75 55.93 29.86 10.39
C PRO A 75 56.19 28.31 10.51
N PRO A 76 57.11 27.59 9.80
CA PRO A 76 56.63 26.45 8.97
C PRO A 76 57.41 25.10 8.97
N SER A 77 56.76 24.12 8.31
CA SER A 77 57.32 23.02 7.49
C SER A 77 57.74 21.68 8.16
N GLY A 78 57.38 20.58 7.47
CA GLY A 78 57.75 19.18 7.78
C GLY A 78 56.97 18.19 6.89
N ARG A 79 57.62 17.15 6.36
CA ARG A 79 57.02 16.09 5.50
C ARG A 79 57.31 14.69 6.09
N ARG A 80 56.61 13.65 5.57
CA ARG A 80 56.83 12.18 5.74
C ARG A 80 56.21 11.58 7.02
N ALA A 81 55.80 10.30 7.08
CA ALA A 81 55.51 9.27 6.05
C ALA A 81 54.60 8.14 6.64
N ARG A 82 54.18 7.17 5.80
CA ARG A 82 53.38 5.96 6.15
C ARG A 82 54.26 4.74 6.54
N VAL A 83 53.59 3.58 6.79
CA VAL A 83 54.09 2.16 6.72
C VAL A 83 54.67 1.59 8.04
N PRO A 84 54.50 0.29 8.42
CA PRO A 84 53.57 -0.80 8.00
C PRO A 84 52.78 -1.48 9.18
N ALA A 85 52.03 -2.55 8.87
CA ALA A 85 51.52 -3.56 9.83
C ALA A 85 52.47 -4.79 9.96
N ARG A 86 52.16 -5.75 10.84
CA ARG A 86 52.86 -7.06 10.98
C ARG A 86 51.90 -8.24 11.31
N PRO A 87 52.33 -9.52 11.14
CA PRO A 87 51.42 -10.64 10.88
C PRO A 87 51.45 -11.79 11.92
N LEU A 88 50.65 -12.84 11.66
CA LEU A 88 50.87 -14.23 12.10
C LEU A 88 50.74 -15.19 10.88
N ALA A 89 51.19 -16.44 11.03
CA ALA A 89 51.58 -17.29 9.90
C ALA A 89 50.92 -18.70 9.88
N SER A 90 51.05 -19.37 8.74
CA SER A 90 50.69 -20.78 8.51
C SER A 90 51.79 -21.48 7.69
N PRO A 91 52.09 -22.77 7.92
CA PRO A 91 53.09 -23.52 7.15
C PRO A 91 52.50 -24.32 5.97
N VAL A 92 53.32 -24.55 4.94
CA VAL A 92 53.08 -25.44 3.79
C VAL A 92 54.40 -26.15 3.46
N PRO A 93 54.40 -27.44 3.06
CA PRO A 93 55.48 -28.07 2.31
C PRO A 93 55.12 -28.28 0.82
N SER A 94 56.11 -28.33 -0.05
CA SER A 94 55.97 -28.08 -1.50
C SER A 94 56.55 -29.17 -2.42
N GLU A 95 55.88 -29.37 -3.55
CA GLU A 95 56.40 -29.74 -4.90
C GLU A 95 57.13 -31.08 -5.13
N GLY A 96 56.95 -31.62 -6.35
CA GLY A 96 57.62 -32.82 -6.84
C GLY A 96 56.95 -33.51 -8.04
N GLU A 97 57.05 -32.94 -9.25
CA GLU A 97 56.83 -33.69 -10.52
C GLU A 97 58.08 -34.55 -10.82
N LEU A 98 58.05 -35.68 -11.55
CA LEU A 98 57.80 -35.79 -13.00
C LEU A 98 57.79 -37.27 -13.48
N HIS A 99 57.43 -37.49 -14.76
CA HIS A 99 57.70 -38.68 -15.62
C HIS A 99 56.96 -40.04 -15.43
N VAL A 100 55.80 -40.14 -16.11
CA VAL A 100 55.47 -41.12 -17.19
C VAL A 100 56.32 -42.40 -17.36
N THR A 101 55.67 -43.58 -17.28
CA THR A 101 55.90 -44.72 -18.22
C THR A 101 54.64 -45.58 -18.45
N ILE A 102 54.71 -46.44 -19.48
CA ILE A 102 53.61 -47.18 -20.15
C ILE A 102 53.40 -48.59 -19.53
N ALA A 103 52.24 -49.21 -19.80
CA ALA A 103 51.86 -50.63 -19.53
C ALA A 103 52.68 -51.65 -20.42
N PRO A 104 52.40 -52.99 -20.53
CA PRO A 104 51.21 -53.78 -20.14
C PRO A 104 51.43 -55.25 -19.66
N ALA A 105 50.33 -56.06 -19.67
CA ALA A 105 50.22 -57.52 -19.86
C ALA A 105 50.29 -58.50 -18.63
N ASP A 106 49.14 -59.13 -18.33
CA ASP A 106 48.77 -60.55 -18.56
C ASP A 106 49.78 -61.71 -18.31
N PRO A 107 49.29 -62.98 -18.15
CA PRO A 107 48.07 -63.44 -17.45
C PRO A 107 48.29 -64.74 -16.63
N ALA A 108 47.36 -65.13 -15.76
CA ALA A 108 47.30 -66.50 -15.22
C ALA A 108 45.86 -66.93 -14.85
N SER A 109 45.43 -68.10 -15.33
CA SER A 109 44.08 -68.66 -15.10
C SER A 109 44.14 -69.95 -14.28
N VAL A 110 43.11 -70.16 -13.45
CA VAL A 110 42.77 -71.49 -12.90
C VAL A 110 41.24 -71.64 -12.94
N VAL A 111 40.77 -72.82 -13.35
CA VAL A 111 39.35 -73.13 -13.56
C VAL A 111 38.82 -73.99 -12.41
N GLY A 112 37.59 -73.72 -11.97
CA GLY A 112 36.84 -74.59 -11.06
C GLY A 112 35.34 -74.36 -11.20
N GLN A 113 34.57 -75.39 -11.57
CA GLN A 113 33.11 -75.31 -11.70
C GLN A 113 32.39 -75.90 -10.48
N ALA A 114 31.33 -75.18 -10.08
CA ALA A 114 30.09 -75.56 -9.37
C ALA A 114 29.94 -76.99 -8.75
N PRO A 115 29.17 -77.09 -7.66
CA PRO A 115 27.71 -77.20 -7.86
C PRO A 115 26.90 -76.13 -7.10
N ALA A 116 25.65 -75.95 -7.51
CA ALA A 116 24.76 -74.92 -6.98
C ALA A 116 23.94 -75.39 -5.77
N THR A 117 23.72 -74.50 -4.80
CA THR A 117 22.61 -74.55 -3.84
C THR A 117 21.82 -73.25 -3.92
N THR A 118 20.50 -73.36 -4.06
CA THR A 118 19.61 -72.21 -4.24
C THR A 118 19.33 -71.50 -2.92
N ALA A 119 20.01 -70.38 -2.68
CA ALA A 119 19.51 -69.34 -1.78
C ALA A 119 18.79 -68.27 -2.62
N GLN A 120 17.50 -68.03 -2.35
CA GLN A 120 16.83 -66.84 -2.87
C GLN A 120 17.37 -65.61 -2.12
N ALA A 121 18.40 -64.98 -2.68
CA ALA A 121 18.74 -63.62 -2.29
C ALA A 121 17.53 -62.75 -2.61
N GLN A 122 16.91 -62.17 -1.59
CA GLN A 122 16.00 -61.04 -1.78
C GLN A 122 16.80 -59.97 -2.54
N GLN A 123 16.26 -59.48 -3.65
CA GLN A 123 16.87 -58.35 -4.33
C GLN A 123 16.90 -57.18 -3.34
N PRO A 124 18.01 -56.43 -3.21
CA PRO A 124 17.92 -55.10 -2.62
C PRO A 124 16.92 -54.33 -3.49
N GLU A 125 15.97 -53.64 -2.85
CA GLU A 125 15.04 -52.77 -3.56
C GLU A 125 15.86 -51.81 -4.42
N GLN A 126 15.63 -51.83 -5.74
CA GLN A 126 16.34 -50.95 -6.64
C GLN A 126 15.87 -49.53 -6.33
N SER A 127 16.72 -48.74 -5.68
CA SER A 127 16.50 -47.31 -5.50
C SER A 127 16.33 -46.69 -6.89
N ASP A 128 15.10 -46.30 -7.21
CA ASP A 128 14.75 -45.73 -8.49
C ASP A 128 15.70 -44.59 -8.88
N GLY A 129 16.06 -44.52 -10.16
CA GLY A 129 16.80 -43.37 -10.67
C GLY A 129 15.99 -42.07 -10.42
N PRO A 130 16.63 -40.93 -10.12
CA PRO A 130 15.95 -39.69 -9.71
C PRO A 130 14.77 -39.24 -10.58
N GLY A 131 14.75 -39.57 -11.87
CA GLY A 131 13.62 -39.31 -12.77
C GLY A 131 12.35 -40.12 -12.48
N ALA A 132 12.46 -41.35 -11.99
CA ALA A 132 11.32 -42.18 -11.60
C ALA A 132 10.82 -41.83 -10.19
N ALA A 133 11.73 -41.42 -9.28
CA ALA A 133 11.35 -40.78 -8.02
C ALA A 133 10.56 -39.49 -8.28
N LEU A 134 11.06 -38.60 -9.15
CA LEU A 134 10.36 -37.39 -9.59
C LEU A 134 8.96 -37.69 -10.16
N LEU A 135 8.84 -38.68 -11.05
CA LEU A 135 7.55 -39.01 -11.67
C LEU A 135 6.51 -39.50 -10.64
N ARG A 136 6.92 -40.25 -9.61
CA ARG A 136 6.03 -40.58 -8.48
C ARG A 136 5.61 -39.34 -7.73
N THR A 137 6.56 -38.51 -7.29
CA THR A 137 6.26 -37.25 -6.58
C THR A 137 5.31 -36.36 -7.38
N LEU A 138 5.50 -36.25 -8.70
CA LEU A 138 4.58 -35.50 -9.56
C LEU A 138 3.20 -36.15 -9.62
N THR A 139 3.10 -37.48 -9.74
CA THR A 139 1.82 -38.21 -9.75
C THR A 139 1.06 -38.02 -8.43
N ASP A 140 1.73 -38.16 -7.29
CA ASP A 140 1.15 -37.95 -5.96
C ASP A 140 0.65 -36.50 -5.79
N LEU A 141 1.45 -35.52 -6.27
CA LEU A 141 1.11 -34.10 -6.23
C LEU A 141 0.10 -33.66 -7.31
N THR A 142 -0.35 -34.54 -8.21
CA THR A 142 -1.44 -34.27 -9.18
C THR A 142 -2.71 -35.10 -8.95
N ALA A 143 -2.81 -35.89 -7.89
CA ALA A 143 -3.92 -36.81 -7.65
C ALA A 143 -5.33 -36.14 -7.61
N ASP A 144 -5.42 -34.87 -7.21
CA ASP A 144 -6.63 -34.02 -7.24
C ASP A 144 -6.60 -32.92 -8.33
N LEU A 145 -5.66 -32.98 -9.28
CA LEU A 145 -5.45 -31.98 -10.33
C LEU A 145 -5.56 -32.62 -11.73
N PRO A 146 -6.77 -33.00 -12.20
CA PRO A 146 -6.95 -33.78 -13.43
C PRO A 146 -6.46 -33.08 -14.71
N ASP A 147 -6.38 -31.74 -14.72
CA ASP A 147 -5.89 -30.95 -15.86
C ASP A 147 -4.35 -30.79 -15.87
N ALA A 148 -3.66 -31.23 -14.81
CA ALA A 148 -2.21 -31.12 -14.65
C ALA A 148 -1.51 -32.46 -14.94
N ASP A 149 -0.94 -32.62 -16.14
CA ASP A 149 -0.26 -33.85 -16.57
C ASP A 149 1.14 -33.98 -15.90
N PRO A 150 1.34 -34.95 -14.98
CA PRO A 150 2.63 -35.15 -14.32
C PRO A 150 3.70 -35.71 -15.28
N GLY A 151 3.29 -36.46 -16.31
CA GLY A 151 4.18 -37.00 -17.34
C GLY A 151 4.72 -35.90 -18.26
N ARG A 152 3.89 -34.92 -18.62
CA ARG A 152 4.30 -33.72 -19.38
C ARG A 152 5.36 -32.91 -18.63
N VAL A 153 5.16 -32.71 -17.32
CA VAL A 153 6.12 -31.99 -16.44
C VAL A 153 7.39 -32.80 -16.23
N ALA A 154 7.29 -34.10 -15.92
CA ALA A 154 8.45 -34.98 -15.77
C ALA A 154 9.31 -35.03 -17.04
N ALA A 155 8.68 -35.17 -18.21
CA ALA A 155 9.37 -35.18 -19.49
C ALA A 155 10.04 -33.84 -19.81
N ALA A 156 9.51 -32.71 -19.35
CA ALA A 156 10.14 -31.40 -19.48
C ALA A 156 11.37 -31.26 -18.58
N ALA A 157 11.24 -31.56 -17.28
CA ALA A 157 12.36 -31.54 -16.34
C ALA A 157 13.51 -32.46 -16.78
N LEU A 158 13.17 -33.68 -17.22
CA LEU A 158 14.15 -34.65 -17.72
C LEU A 158 14.84 -34.23 -19.02
N ARG A 159 14.31 -33.27 -19.80
CA ARG A 159 15.01 -32.69 -20.96
C ARG A 159 15.99 -31.58 -20.57
N GLY A 160 15.73 -30.84 -19.49
CA GLY A 160 16.60 -29.77 -19.00
C GLY A 160 17.78 -30.22 -18.13
N ARG A 161 17.70 -31.45 -17.60
CA ARG A 161 18.64 -31.98 -16.58
C ARG A 161 20.11 -31.99 -17.00
N SER A 162 20.98 -31.72 -16.04
CA SER A 162 22.43 -31.94 -16.15
C SER A 162 22.78 -33.44 -16.17
N ALA A 163 24.01 -33.76 -16.58
CA ALA A 163 24.53 -35.13 -16.57
C ALA A 163 24.77 -35.70 -15.15
N ARG A 164 24.54 -34.91 -14.09
CA ARG A 164 24.67 -35.30 -12.67
C ARG A 164 23.45 -34.91 -11.83
N ALA A 165 22.32 -34.60 -12.47
CA ALA A 165 21.13 -34.07 -11.81
C ALA A 165 20.62 -34.97 -10.69
N ASP A 166 20.46 -34.38 -9.51
CA ASP A 166 19.87 -35.01 -8.33
C ASP A 166 18.37 -34.67 -8.22
N GLU A 167 17.74 -35.12 -7.13
CA GLU A 167 16.33 -34.83 -6.86
C GLU A 167 16.04 -33.37 -6.44
N SER A 168 17.04 -32.51 -6.25
CA SER A 168 16.83 -31.06 -6.07
C SER A 168 16.78 -30.39 -7.43
N GLU A 169 17.81 -30.61 -8.27
CA GLU A 169 17.89 -30.05 -9.63
C GLU A 169 16.65 -30.45 -10.46
N LEU A 170 16.26 -31.72 -10.41
CA LEU A 170 15.08 -32.22 -11.12
C LEU A 170 13.75 -31.64 -10.60
N ARG A 171 13.66 -31.28 -9.32
CA ARG A 171 12.45 -30.71 -8.69
C ARG A 171 12.33 -29.22 -8.98
N GLU A 172 13.45 -28.50 -9.03
CA GLU A 172 13.52 -27.11 -9.49
C GLU A 172 13.13 -27.01 -10.97
N LEU A 173 13.73 -27.84 -11.84
CA LEU A 173 13.35 -27.93 -13.25
C LEU A 173 11.88 -28.33 -13.46
N ALA A 174 11.32 -29.22 -12.63
CA ALA A 174 9.90 -29.56 -12.66
C ALA A 174 8.99 -28.42 -12.20
N THR A 175 9.44 -27.62 -11.21
CA THR A 175 8.73 -26.43 -10.73
C THR A 175 8.63 -25.38 -11.84
N GLU A 176 9.73 -25.10 -12.54
CA GLU A 176 9.76 -24.15 -13.65
C GLU A 176 8.97 -24.66 -14.87
N ALA A 177 9.07 -25.96 -15.17
CA ALA A 177 8.27 -26.59 -16.22
C ALA A 177 6.76 -26.51 -15.95
N ALA A 178 6.32 -26.74 -14.70
CA ALA A 178 4.92 -26.57 -14.31
C ALA A 178 4.51 -25.08 -14.37
N ALA A 179 5.34 -24.17 -13.88
CA ALA A 179 5.07 -22.73 -13.93
C ALA A 179 4.88 -22.20 -15.36
N GLY A 180 5.66 -22.70 -16.33
CA GLY A 180 5.49 -22.36 -17.75
C GLY A 180 4.13 -22.77 -18.35
N LEU A 181 3.47 -23.78 -17.77
CA LEU A 181 2.18 -24.30 -18.23
C LEU A 181 0.96 -23.58 -17.62
N ILE A 182 1.14 -22.65 -16.69
CA ILE A 182 0.05 -21.86 -16.08
C ILE A 182 -0.78 -21.10 -17.14
N SER A 183 -0.14 -20.66 -18.24
CA SER A 183 -0.80 -19.99 -19.37
C SER A 183 -1.59 -20.93 -20.31
N GLU A 184 -1.50 -22.25 -20.08
CA GLU A 184 -2.33 -23.25 -20.73
C GLU A 184 -3.44 -23.74 -19.80
N ASP A 185 -3.13 -23.96 -18.51
CA ASP A 185 -4.12 -24.29 -17.49
C ASP A 185 -3.72 -23.78 -16.09
N PRO A 186 -4.62 -23.09 -15.35
CA PRO A 186 -4.37 -22.68 -13.98
C PRO A 186 -4.00 -23.81 -13.01
N ALA A 187 -4.39 -25.07 -13.27
CA ALA A 187 -4.09 -26.22 -12.41
C ALA A 187 -2.58 -26.41 -12.17
N TYR A 188 -1.73 -26.10 -13.17
CA TYR A 188 -0.28 -26.18 -13.02
C TYR A 188 0.29 -25.18 -11.99
N SER A 189 -0.45 -24.12 -11.63
CA SER A 189 -0.04 -23.18 -10.57
C SER A 189 -0.02 -23.84 -9.19
N ARG A 190 -0.99 -24.73 -8.91
CA ARG A 190 -1.05 -25.49 -7.66
C ARG A 190 -0.01 -26.61 -7.63
N LEU A 191 0.26 -27.27 -8.76
CA LEU A 191 1.37 -28.23 -8.89
C LEU A 191 2.75 -27.54 -8.67
N ALA A 192 2.99 -26.40 -9.32
CA ALA A 192 4.23 -25.64 -9.15
C ALA A 192 4.39 -25.09 -7.71
N ALA A 193 3.29 -24.68 -7.06
CA ALA A 193 3.30 -24.33 -5.65
C ALA A 193 3.67 -25.53 -4.76
N ARG A 194 3.02 -26.68 -4.92
CA ARG A 194 3.31 -27.91 -4.16
C ARG A 194 4.77 -28.35 -4.27
N LEU A 195 5.34 -28.35 -5.48
CA LEU A 195 6.75 -28.66 -5.72
C LEU A 195 7.67 -27.68 -4.96
N LEU A 196 7.36 -26.38 -5.02
CA LEU A 196 8.09 -25.34 -4.32
C LEU A 196 7.94 -25.47 -2.78
N THR A 197 6.78 -25.84 -2.24
CA THR A 197 6.58 -26.13 -0.80
C THR A 197 7.51 -27.25 -0.34
N VAL A 198 7.65 -28.34 -1.11
CA VAL A 198 8.58 -29.43 -0.79
C VAL A 198 10.04 -28.93 -0.81
N SER A 199 10.43 -28.11 -1.77
CA SER A 199 11.77 -27.48 -1.80
C SER A 199 12.01 -26.56 -0.59
N ILE A 200 11.03 -25.73 -0.19
CA ILE A 200 11.12 -24.84 0.98
C ILE A 200 11.27 -25.66 2.27
N ALA A 201 10.48 -26.73 2.44
CA ALA A 201 10.56 -27.60 3.59
C ALA A 201 11.93 -28.31 3.68
N ALA A 202 12.47 -28.79 2.55
CA ALA A 202 13.80 -29.38 2.51
C ALA A 202 14.92 -28.35 2.77
N GLU A 203 14.79 -27.13 2.25
CA GLU A 203 15.73 -26.02 2.49
C GLU A 203 15.78 -25.67 3.98
N ALA A 204 14.62 -25.51 4.65
CA ALA A 204 14.50 -25.25 6.09
C ALA A 204 14.98 -26.43 6.95
N ALA A 205 14.59 -27.66 6.61
CA ALA A 205 15.05 -28.87 7.32
C ALA A 205 16.58 -29.01 7.26
N SER A 206 17.21 -28.62 6.14
CA SER A 206 18.67 -28.58 6.01
C SER A 206 19.36 -27.54 6.92
N GLN A 207 18.60 -26.68 7.61
CA GLN A 207 19.06 -25.76 8.65
C GLN A 207 18.63 -26.20 10.07
N GLY A 208 18.17 -27.45 10.22
CA GLY A 208 17.70 -28.02 11.49
C GLY A 208 16.28 -27.61 11.88
N VAL A 209 15.52 -26.97 10.98
CA VAL A 209 14.16 -26.49 11.26
C VAL A 209 13.12 -27.53 10.85
N LEU A 210 12.59 -28.25 11.85
CA LEU A 210 11.54 -29.27 11.68
C LEU A 210 10.20 -28.90 12.36
N ALA A 211 10.20 -27.86 13.19
CA ALA A 211 9.04 -27.36 13.93
C ALA A 211 9.12 -25.83 14.06
N PHE A 212 8.03 -25.16 14.44
CA PHE A 212 7.98 -23.71 14.55
C PHE A 212 8.83 -23.19 15.71
N SER A 213 8.80 -23.83 16.88
CA SER A 213 9.69 -23.50 18.00
C SER A 213 11.16 -23.57 17.61
N GLY A 214 11.56 -24.59 16.85
CA GLY A 214 12.91 -24.75 16.28
C GLY A 214 13.27 -23.69 15.23
N SER A 215 12.29 -23.25 14.42
CA SER A 215 12.43 -22.13 13.47
C SER A 215 12.76 -20.84 14.21
N VAL A 216 11.98 -20.50 15.24
CA VAL A 216 12.15 -19.30 16.07
C VAL A 216 13.46 -19.36 16.88
N ALA A 217 13.81 -20.52 17.45
CA ALA A 217 15.06 -20.71 18.18
C ALA A 217 16.30 -20.53 17.29
N THR A 218 16.25 -21.04 16.04
CA THR A 218 17.30 -20.79 15.04
C THR A 218 17.35 -19.32 14.64
N GLY A 219 16.21 -18.70 14.32
CA GLY A 219 16.16 -17.27 14.02
C GLY A 219 16.64 -16.37 15.17
N HIS A 220 16.46 -16.78 16.43
CA HIS A 220 16.94 -16.07 17.61
C HIS A 220 18.47 -16.20 17.78
N ARG A 221 18.99 -17.42 17.67
CA ARG A 221 20.43 -17.71 17.72
C ARG A 221 21.22 -16.98 16.63
N GLU A 222 20.71 -16.95 15.41
CA GLU A 222 21.30 -16.19 14.29
C GLU A 222 21.02 -14.68 14.36
N GLY A 223 20.35 -14.20 15.42
CA GLY A 223 20.16 -12.78 15.73
C GLY A 223 19.10 -12.05 14.89
N LEU A 224 18.19 -12.77 14.24
CA LEU A 224 17.08 -12.23 13.45
C LEU A 224 15.85 -11.92 14.32
N ILE A 225 15.54 -12.80 15.28
CA ILE A 225 14.34 -12.76 16.13
C ILE A 225 14.56 -11.93 17.41
N ALA A 226 13.52 -11.25 17.88
CA ALA A 226 13.52 -10.51 19.14
C ALA A 226 13.41 -11.42 20.38
N ASP A 227 14.09 -11.06 21.46
CA ASP A 227 14.13 -11.84 22.71
C ASP A 227 12.73 -12.06 23.31
N ARG A 228 11.83 -11.07 23.21
CA ARG A 228 10.40 -11.17 23.61
C ARG A 228 9.69 -12.30 22.87
N THR A 229 9.87 -12.37 21.54
CA THR A 229 9.22 -13.37 20.69
C THR A 229 9.80 -14.76 20.94
N ALA A 230 11.12 -14.86 21.07
CA ALA A 230 11.77 -16.12 21.44
C ALA A 230 11.31 -16.63 22.82
N ALA A 231 11.19 -15.76 23.83
CA ALA A 231 10.70 -16.12 25.15
C ALA A 231 9.23 -16.55 25.13
N PHE A 232 8.36 -15.83 24.42
CA PHE A 232 6.95 -16.19 24.25
C PHE A 232 6.79 -17.58 23.59
N VAL A 233 7.50 -17.81 22.49
CA VAL A 233 7.43 -19.10 21.77
C VAL A 233 8.05 -20.24 22.57
N THR A 234 9.12 -19.99 23.34
CA THR A 234 9.71 -20.98 24.24
C THR A 234 8.78 -21.35 25.41
N LYS A 235 8.01 -20.39 25.94
CA LYS A 235 7.04 -20.63 27.03
C LYS A 235 5.85 -21.49 26.58
N HIS A 236 5.47 -21.38 25.30
CA HIS A 236 4.22 -21.93 24.75
C HIS A 236 4.46 -22.95 23.61
N SER A 237 5.68 -23.51 23.51
CA SER A 237 6.15 -24.36 22.41
C SER A 237 5.13 -25.40 21.96
N ASP A 238 4.67 -26.22 22.90
CA ASP A 238 3.87 -27.40 22.64
C ASP A 238 2.50 -27.04 22.05
N ARG A 239 1.95 -25.89 22.46
CA ARG A 239 0.69 -25.35 21.92
C ARG A 239 0.89 -24.65 20.57
N LEU A 240 2.06 -24.04 20.34
CA LEU A 240 2.35 -23.31 19.10
C LEU A 240 2.74 -24.26 17.97
N ASP A 241 3.60 -25.25 18.23
CA ASP A 241 3.94 -26.29 17.25
C ASP A 241 2.70 -27.11 16.87
N ALA A 242 1.80 -27.42 17.82
CA ALA A 242 0.54 -28.10 17.56
C ALA A 242 -0.53 -27.26 16.84
N LEU A 243 -0.28 -25.98 16.52
CA LEU A 243 -1.15 -25.18 15.65
C LEU A 243 -0.81 -25.33 14.17
N ILE A 244 0.39 -25.80 13.81
CA ILE A 244 0.86 -25.81 12.42
C ILE A 244 0.12 -26.87 11.59
N ASP A 245 -0.80 -26.40 10.75
CA ASP A 245 -1.42 -27.18 9.68
C ASP A 245 -0.47 -27.22 8.48
N THR A 246 0.30 -28.31 8.31
CA THR A 246 1.21 -28.47 7.16
C THR A 246 0.49 -28.63 5.82
N THR A 247 -0.82 -28.88 5.80
CA THR A 247 -1.62 -28.90 4.56
C THR A 247 -2.04 -27.51 4.11
N ALA A 248 -1.95 -26.51 4.99
CA ALA A 248 -2.31 -25.11 4.71
C ALA A 248 -1.49 -24.48 3.58
N ASP A 249 -0.27 -24.94 3.33
CA ASP A 249 0.58 -24.41 2.26
C ASP A 249 0.03 -24.71 0.85
N ASP A 250 -0.89 -25.67 0.71
CA ASP A 250 -1.61 -25.96 -0.55
C ASP A 250 -2.69 -24.91 -0.90
N ARG A 251 -2.86 -23.88 -0.06
CA ARG A 251 -3.71 -22.71 -0.34
C ARG A 251 -2.99 -21.65 -1.17
N PHE A 252 -1.66 -21.70 -1.29
CA PHE A 252 -0.89 -20.73 -2.05
C PHE A 252 -0.81 -21.08 -3.55
N GLY A 253 -1.03 -20.10 -4.43
CA GLY A 253 -0.63 -20.18 -5.83
C GLY A 253 0.87 -19.98 -6.01
N TYR A 254 1.44 -20.46 -7.12
CA TYR A 254 2.90 -20.46 -7.35
C TYR A 254 3.56 -19.08 -7.19
N PHE A 255 2.98 -18.02 -7.78
CA PHE A 255 3.56 -16.67 -7.70
C PHE A 255 3.54 -16.08 -6.29
N GLY A 256 2.48 -16.37 -5.51
CA GLY A 256 2.39 -15.96 -4.10
C GLY A 256 3.42 -16.68 -3.24
N LEU A 257 3.56 -18.00 -3.38
CA LEU A 257 4.57 -18.77 -2.66
C LEU A 257 6.01 -18.41 -3.09
N ARG A 258 6.25 -18.16 -4.38
CA ARG A 258 7.54 -17.68 -4.90
C ARG A 258 7.87 -16.28 -4.37
N THR A 259 6.87 -15.41 -4.20
CA THR A 259 7.02 -14.10 -3.54
C THR A 259 7.40 -14.27 -2.07
N LEU A 260 6.77 -15.19 -1.34
CA LEU A 260 7.15 -15.50 0.04
C LEU A 260 8.59 -16.03 0.13
N HIS A 261 8.95 -17.03 -0.67
CA HIS A 261 10.29 -17.65 -0.67
C HIS A 261 11.43 -16.68 -1.03
N SER A 262 11.21 -15.82 -2.02
CA SER A 262 12.23 -14.89 -2.51
C SER A 262 12.42 -13.66 -1.62
N ARG A 263 11.36 -13.16 -0.99
CA ARG A 263 11.39 -11.89 -0.23
C ARG A 263 11.15 -12.02 1.28
N TYR A 264 10.20 -12.86 1.72
CA TYR A 264 9.60 -12.78 3.07
C TYR A 264 10.10 -13.81 4.10
N LEU A 265 10.35 -15.06 3.68
CA LEU A 265 10.84 -16.10 4.60
C LEU A 265 12.23 -15.70 5.13
N LEU A 266 12.43 -15.74 6.45
CA LEU A 266 13.74 -15.40 7.01
C LEU A 266 14.82 -16.37 6.50
N ARG A 267 16.00 -15.81 6.20
CA ARG A 267 17.15 -16.54 5.67
C ARG A 267 18.34 -16.45 6.61
N HIS A 268 18.99 -17.58 6.87
CA HIS A 268 20.19 -17.68 7.68
C HIS A 268 21.27 -16.71 7.16
N PRO A 269 21.93 -15.91 8.04
CA PRO A 269 22.85 -14.86 7.60
C PRO A 269 23.96 -15.35 6.65
N ILE A 270 24.63 -16.45 7.03
CA ILE A 270 25.77 -17.05 6.32
C ILE A 270 25.32 -17.91 5.12
N THR A 271 24.54 -18.98 5.34
CA THR A 271 24.21 -19.96 4.29
C THR A 271 23.21 -19.44 3.25
N ARG A 272 22.52 -18.33 3.54
CA ARG A 272 21.43 -17.71 2.75
C ARG A 272 20.19 -18.60 2.55
N LYS A 273 20.17 -19.81 3.09
CA LYS A 273 18.99 -20.70 3.08
C LYS A 273 17.88 -20.21 3.99
N VAL A 274 16.61 -20.50 3.67
CA VAL A 274 15.48 -20.20 4.56
C VAL A 274 15.60 -20.95 5.89
N VAL A 275 15.06 -20.34 6.95
CA VAL A 275 14.92 -20.95 8.29
C VAL A 275 13.46 -21.05 8.72
N GLU A 276 12.52 -20.88 7.80
CA GLU A 276 11.07 -20.85 8.02
C GLU A 276 10.34 -21.55 6.85
N THR A 277 9.24 -22.25 7.14
CA THR A 277 8.20 -22.59 6.16
C THR A 277 7.15 -21.46 6.10
N PRO A 278 6.23 -21.43 5.13
CA PRO A 278 5.20 -20.39 5.09
C PRO A 278 4.31 -20.39 6.34
N GLN A 279 3.94 -21.56 6.89
CA GLN A 279 3.22 -21.61 8.17
C GLN A 279 4.05 -21.13 9.36
N HIS A 280 5.35 -21.45 9.43
CA HIS A 280 6.22 -20.93 10.49
C HIS A 280 6.36 -19.40 10.40
N PHE A 281 6.47 -18.87 9.19
CA PHE A 281 6.48 -17.43 8.88
C PHE A 281 5.18 -16.75 9.37
N LEU A 282 4.01 -17.30 9.06
CA LEU A 282 2.73 -16.76 9.53
C LEU A 282 2.58 -16.84 11.06
N LEU A 283 2.97 -17.95 11.69
CA LEU A 283 2.89 -18.08 13.14
C LEU A 283 3.93 -17.20 13.86
N ARG A 284 5.09 -16.89 13.24
CA ARG A 284 6.01 -15.84 13.71
C ARG A 284 5.33 -14.48 13.67
N VAL A 285 4.72 -14.10 12.54
CA VAL A 285 4.08 -12.78 12.39
C VAL A 285 2.99 -12.58 13.44
N ALA A 286 2.22 -13.63 13.76
CA ALA A 286 1.25 -13.60 14.85
C ALA A 286 1.94 -13.53 16.23
N SER A 287 2.91 -14.41 16.53
CA SER A 287 3.61 -14.46 17.82
C SER A 287 4.43 -13.20 18.13
N GLY A 288 4.90 -12.49 17.10
CA GLY A 288 5.54 -11.18 17.22
C GLY A 288 4.61 -10.07 17.72
N LEU A 289 3.29 -10.28 17.64
CA LEU A 289 2.25 -9.39 18.13
C LEU A 289 1.54 -9.94 19.39
N ALA A 290 2.17 -10.84 20.14
CA ALA A 290 1.67 -11.23 21.46
C ALA A 290 1.69 -10.03 22.44
N GLU A 291 0.55 -9.74 23.08
CA GLU A 291 0.44 -8.62 24.05
C GLU A 291 1.39 -8.83 25.24
N ASP A 292 1.27 -10.00 25.86
CA ASP A 292 1.97 -10.44 27.05
C ASP A 292 2.35 -11.93 26.88
N ASP A 293 2.80 -12.59 27.96
CA ASP A 293 3.16 -14.02 27.94
C ASP A 293 2.03 -14.94 28.45
N SER A 294 0.80 -14.44 28.54
CA SER A 294 -0.36 -15.15 29.10
C SER A 294 -1.01 -16.14 28.12
N VAL A 295 -1.90 -16.98 28.65
CA VAL A 295 -2.74 -17.88 27.86
C VAL A 295 -3.69 -17.10 26.95
N ARG A 296 -4.20 -15.94 27.39
CA ARG A 296 -5.05 -15.04 26.58
C ARG A 296 -4.30 -14.57 25.33
N ALA A 297 -3.07 -14.08 25.48
CA ALA A 297 -2.26 -13.65 24.34
C ALA A 297 -1.96 -14.81 23.38
N LEU A 298 -1.73 -16.02 23.89
CA LEU A 298 -1.60 -17.23 23.07
C LEU A 298 -2.87 -17.58 22.29
N ASP A 299 -4.05 -17.47 22.91
CA ASP A 299 -5.32 -17.76 22.25
C ASP A 299 -5.67 -16.70 21.18
N GLU A 300 -5.35 -15.43 21.42
CA GLU A 300 -5.43 -14.36 20.42
C GLU A 300 -4.42 -14.55 19.27
N VAL A 301 -3.16 -14.92 19.57
CA VAL A 301 -2.13 -15.27 18.56
C VAL A 301 -2.59 -16.44 17.68
N ALA A 302 -3.20 -17.46 18.29
CA ALA A 302 -3.78 -18.59 17.58
C ALA A 302 -5.00 -18.19 16.72
N ALA A 303 -5.71 -17.13 17.06
CA ALA A 303 -6.78 -16.58 16.22
C ALA A 303 -6.19 -15.87 14.98
N LEU A 304 -5.23 -14.96 15.16
CA LEU A 304 -4.58 -14.25 14.04
C LEU A 304 -3.86 -15.22 13.09
N TYR A 305 -3.11 -16.19 13.62
CA TYR A 305 -2.46 -17.21 12.79
C TYR A 305 -3.46 -17.97 11.91
N ARG A 306 -4.62 -18.38 12.45
CA ARG A 306 -5.66 -19.07 11.66
C ARG A 306 -6.24 -18.19 10.56
N LEU A 307 -6.44 -16.89 10.80
CA LEU A 307 -6.92 -15.98 9.74
C LEU A 307 -5.92 -15.86 8.60
N MET A 308 -4.63 -15.68 8.91
CA MET A 308 -3.58 -15.61 7.87
C MET A 308 -3.36 -16.97 7.18
N SER A 309 -3.42 -18.08 7.91
CA SER A 309 -3.27 -19.45 7.37
C SER A 309 -4.44 -19.85 6.46
N ARG A 310 -5.65 -19.32 6.69
CA ARG A 310 -6.79 -19.44 5.76
C ARG A 310 -6.76 -18.43 4.61
N LEU A 311 -5.85 -17.45 4.64
CA LEU A 311 -5.79 -16.29 3.75
C LEU A 311 -7.06 -15.39 3.84
N ASP A 312 -7.74 -15.37 4.98
CA ASP A 312 -8.91 -14.53 5.28
C ASP A 312 -8.52 -13.04 5.43
N TYR A 313 -7.31 -12.81 5.93
CA TYR A 313 -6.72 -11.50 6.19
C TYR A 313 -5.20 -11.61 6.11
N LEU A 314 -4.54 -10.59 5.57
CA LEU A 314 -3.09 -10.41 5.68
C LEU A 314 -2.77 -8.99 6.17
N PRO A 315 -1.85 -8.84 7.14
CA PRO A 315 -1.28 -7.53 7.44
C PRO A 315 -0.34 -7.08 6.33
N SER A 316 0.02 -5.80 6.32
CA SER A 316 0.88 -5.18 5.30
C SER A 316 2.30 -5.74 5.21
N SER A 317 2.96 -5.51 4.07
CA SER A 317 4.32 -5.94 3.76
C SER A 317 5.34 -5.71 4.90
N PRO A 318 5.42 -4.54 5.57
CA PRO A 318 6.39 -4.34 6.64
C PRO A 318 6.07 -5.13 7.91
N THR A 319 4.77 -5.33 8.23
CA THR A 319 4.35 -6.20 9.34
C THR A 319 4.74 -7.65 9.08
N LEU A 320 4.50 -8.14 7.85
CA LEU A 320 4.91 -9.48 7.40
C LEU A 320 6.44 -9.68 7.44
N PHE A 321 7.22 -8.70 6.98
CA PHE A 321 8.68 -8.77 7.03
C PHE A 321 9.23 -8.76 8.47
N ASN A 322 8.76 -7.84 9.31
CA ASN A 322 9.50 -7.43 10.51
C ASN A 322 8.83 -7.83 11.84
N SER A 323 7.57 -8.30 11.84
CA SER A 323 6.95 -8.81 13.08
C SER A 323 7.74 -10.00 13.65
N GLY A 324 7.99 -9.96 14.96
CA GLY A 324 8.81 -10.92 15.69
C GLY A 324 10.32 -10.78 15.50
N THR A 325 10.78 -9.90 14.60
CA THR A 325 12.22 -9.64 14.39
C THR A 325 12.78 -8.64 15.40
N ARG A 326 14.11 -8.54 15.52
CA ARG A 326 14.79 -7.59 16.42
C ARG A 326 14.46 -6.11 16.20
N HIS A 327 13.99 -5.73 15.00
CA HIS A 327 13.63 -4.35 14.66
C HIS A 327 12.25 -4.31 14.01
N PRO A 328 11.17 -4.42 14.80
CA PRO A 328 9.80 -4.54 14.31
C PRO A 328 9.24 -3.18 13.87
N GLN A 329 9.80 -2.60 12.81
CA GLN A 329 9.14 -1.52 12.07
C GLN A 329 8.06 -2.15 11.19
N MET A 330 6.80 -1.81 11.41
CA MET A 330 5.63 -2.50 10.85
C MET A 330 4.65 -1.55 10.15
N SER A 331 4.74 -0.24 10.41
CA SER A 331 3.98 0.81 9.72
C SER A 331 4.40 0.95 8.25
N SER A 332 3.46 1.21 7.35
CA SER A 332 3.69 1.20 5.89
C SER A 332 3.99 2.56 5.28
N CYS A 333 3.38 3.62 5.83
CA CYS A 333 3.54 4.98 5.33
C CYS A 333 3.63 5.99 6.48
N TYR A 334 4.27 7.12 6.19
CA TYR A 334 4.38 8.27 7.08
C TYR A 334 3.91 9.53 6.36
N LEU A 335 3.13 10.38 7.05
CA LEU A 335 2.69 11.67 6.53
C LEU A 335 3.36 12.76 7.36
N LEU A 336 4.04 13.67 6.68
CA LEU A 336 4.74 14.79 7.28
C LEU A 336 4.04 16.10 6.86
N ASP A 337 3.81 17.00 7.82
CA ASP A 337 3.48 18.38 7.49
C ASP A 337 4.63 19.05 6.73
N SER A 338 4.30 20.12 6.01
CA SER A 338 5.24 21.02 5.39
C SER A 338 6.26 21.50 6.43
N PRO A 339 7.55 21.58 6.07
CA PRO A 339 8.50 22.30 6.89
C PRO A 339 8.00 23.74 7.08
N GLN A 340 8.35 24.34 8.21
CA GLN A 340 8.20 25.77 8.42
C GLN A 340 9.06 26.52 7.40
N ASP A 341 8.69 27.76 7.09
CA ASP A 341 9.30 28.59 6.05
C ASP A 341 10.71 29.13 6.43
N GLU A 342 11.53 28.31 7.11
CA GLU A 342 12.88 28.65 7.56
C GLU A 342 13.83 27.46 7.31
N LEU A 343 15.10 27.78 7.02
CA LEU A 343 16.05 26.82 6.43
C LEU A 343 16.27 25.56 7.29
N ASP A 344 16.38 25.74 8.61
CA ASP A 344 16.64 24.64 9.55
C ASP A 344 15.48 23.63 9.57
N SER A 345 14.21 24.11 9.53
CA SER A 345 13.04 23.23 9.48
C SER A 345 12.98 22.42 8.18
N ILE A 346 13.40 22.99 7.04
CA ILE A 346 13.51 22.26 5.77
C ILE A 346 14.53 21.12 5.90
N TYR A 347 15.72 21.37 6.46
CA TYR A 347 16.75 20.34 6.62
C TYR A 347 16.41 19.30 7.70
N ASP A 348 15.76 19.68 8.79
CA ASP A 348 15.24 18.75 9.80
C ASP A 348 14.12 17.86 9.23
N ARG A 349 13.23 18.42 8.39
CA ARG A 349 12.21 17.65 7.66
C ARG A 349 12.87 16.64 6.70
N TYR A 350 13.98 16.99 6.05
CA TYR A 350 14.73 16.07 5.19
C TYR A 350 15.45 14.97 5.99
N HIS A 351 15.99 15.31 7.16
CA HIS A 351 16.54 14.33 8.11
C HIS A 351 15.46 13.36 8.62
N GLN A 352 14.24 13.83 8.89
CA GLN A 352 13.09 12.98 9.21
C GLN A 352 12.74 12.05 8.03
N VAL A 353 12.57 12.57 6.81
CA VAL A 353 12.28 11.76 5.61
C VAL A 353 13.37 10.70 5.38
N ALA A 354 14.65 11.05 5.52
CA ALA A 354 15.76 10.11 5.39
C ALA A 354 15.72 8.99 6.45
N ARG A 355 15.38 9.32 7.71
CA ARG A 355 15.23 8.31 8.79
C ARG A 355 14.04 7.38 8.56
N LEU A 356 12.92 7.90 8.07
CA LEU A 356 11.71 7.11 7.80
C LEU A 356 11.88 6.21 6.57
N SER A 357 12.38 6.78 5.47
CA SER A 357 12.69 6.06 4.22
C SER A 357 13.71 4.94 4.44
N LYS A 358 14.76 5.15 5.24
CA LYS A 358 15.78 4.12 5.57
C LYS A 358 15.16 2.81 6.08
N HIS A 359 14.03 2.88 6.78
CA HIS A 359 13.31 1.73 7.34
C HIS A 359 12.12 1.29 6.46
N ALA A 360 12.18 1.57 5.15
CA ALA A 360 11.21 1.18 4.13
C ALA A 360 9.78 1.75 4.28
N GLY A 361 9.62 2.86 5.01
CA GLY A 361 8.35 3.60 5.03
C GLY A 361 8.15 4.43 3.76
N GLY A 362 6.98 4.32 3.14
CA GLY A 362 6.53 5.26 2.11
C GLY A 362 6.25 6.65 2.69
N ILE A 363 6.44 7.71 1.90
CA ILE A 363 6.40 9.09 2.40
C ILE A 363 5.30 9.89 1.68
N GLY A 364 4.43 10.54 2.45
CA GLY A 364 3.67 11.72 2.03
C GLY A 364 4.22 12.96 2.71
N LEU A 365 4.41 14.05 1.96
CA LEU A 365 4.94 15.31 2.48
C LEU A 365 4.14 16.49 1.90
N SER A 366 3.48 17.27 2.76
CA SER A 366 2.99 18.59 2.34
C SER A 366 4.16 19.54 2.09
N TYR A 367 4.02 20.51 1.20
CA TYR A 367 5.04 21.53 0.95
C TYR A 367 4.47 22.96 0.84
N SER A 368 3.21 23.15 1.23
CA SER A 368 2.44 24.38 0.99
C SER A 368 2.80 25.57 1.88
N ARG A 369 3.66 25.42 2.91
CA ARG A 369 4.07 26.54 3.79
C ARG A 369 5.29 27.31 3.28
N ILE A 370 6.09 26.75 2.36
CA ILE A 370 7.37 27.34 1.92
C ILE A 370 7.15 28.51 0.94
N ARG A 371 7.82 29.65 1.16
CA ARG A 371 7.62 30.86 0.36
C ARG A 371 7.99 30.67 -1.11
N SER A 372 7.11 31.12 -2.00
CA SER A 372 7.25 30.98 -3.44
C SER A 372 8.46 31.74 -4.00
N ARG A 373 8.81 31.45 -5.24
CA ARG A 373 9.82 32.19 -6.01
C ARG A 373 9.53 33.70 -6.00
N GLY A 374 10.58 34.51 -5.84
CA GLY A 374 10.48 35.97 -5.76
C GLY A 374 10.07 36.54 -4.40
N SER A 375 9.74 35.70 -3.40
CA SER A 375 9.40 36.17 -2.05
C SER A 375 10.63 36.72 -1.31
N LEU A 376 10.47 37.76 -0.49
CA LEU A 376 11.58 38.39 0.23
C LEU A 376 12.13 37.50 1.36
N ILE A 377 13.45 37.39 1.45
CA ILE A 377 14.17 36.76 2.57
C ILE A 377 14.72 37.87 3.47
N ARG A 378 13.94 38.25 4.51
CA ARG A 378 14.22 39.42 5.37
C ARG A 378 15.63 39.41 5.99
N GLY A 379 16.13 38.25 6.41
CA GLY A 379 17.45 38.12 7.06
C GLY A 379 18.66 38.30 6.15
N THR A 380 18.53 38.00 4.85
CA THR A 380 19.63 38.12 3.86
C THR A 380 19.43 39.28 2.88
N ASN A 381 18.26 39.92 2.92
CA ASN A 381 17.80 40.91 1.93
C ASN A 381 17.82 40.39 0.47
N GLY A 382 17.71 39.07 0.30
CA GLY A 382 17.60 38.38 -0.99
C GLY A 382 16.16 38.00 -1.34
N HIS A 383 15.98 37.33 -2.48
CA HIS A 383 14.69 36.78 -2.89
C HIS A 383 14.76 35.24 -2.96
N SER A 384 13.65 34.57 -2.66
CA SER A 384 13.51 33.11 -2.73
C SER A 384 13.58 32.61 -4.18
N ASN A 385 14.23 31.46 -4.37
CA ASN A 385 14.21 30.71 -5.63
C ASN A 385 12.97 29.80 -5.76
N GLY A 386 12.09 29.80 -4.76
CA GLY A 386 10.89 28.94 -4.71
C GLY A 386 11.19 27.51 -4.25
N ILE A 387 10.19 26.64 -4.37
CA ILE A 387 10.24 25.27 -3.87
C ILE A 387 11.14 24.34 -4.70
N VAL A 388 11.35 24.63 -5.99
CA VAL A 388 12.00 23.72 -6.95
C VAL A 388 13.43 23.29 -6.55
N PRO A 389 14.36 24.18 -6.14
CA PRO A 389 15.71 23.76 -5.75
C PRO A 389 15.72 22.94 -4.45
N PHE A 390 14.80 23.23 -3.53
CA PHE A 390 14.61 22.43 -2.33
C PHE A 390 14.11 21.02 -2.69
N LEU A 391 13.11 20.90 -3.57
CA LEU A 391 12.59 19.60 -4.01
C LEU A 391 13.62 18.80 -4.82
N LYS A 392 14.48 19.43 -5.63
CA LYS A 392 15.64 18.76 -6.28
C LYS A 392 16.62 18.19 -5.23
N THR A 393 16.79 18.88 -4.10
CA THR A 393 17.62 18.40 -2.98
C THR A 393 16.96 17.19 -2.27
N LEU A 394 15.63 17.22 -2.10
CA LEU A 394 14.86 16.11 -1.54
C LEU A 394 14.88 14.86 -2.46
N ASP A 395 14.74 15.05 -3.77
CA ASP A 395 14.80 13.98 -4.78
C ASP A 395 16.12 13.20 -4.70
N ALA A 396 17.24 13.92 -4.66
CA ALA A 396 18.56 13.33 -4.47
C ALA A 396 18.71 12.60 -3.11
N SER A 397 18.07 13.11 -2.05
CA SER A 397 18.06 12.46 -0.73
C SER A 397 17.27 11.14 -0.75
N VAL A 398 16.08 11.13 -1.36
CA VAL A 398 15.23 9.94 -1.51
C VAL A 398 15.94 8.87 -2.34
N ALA A 399 16.57 9.27 -3.45
CA ALA A 399 17.37 8.39 -4.30
C ALA A 399 18.61 7.82 -3.59
N ALA A 400 19.26 8.60 -2.71
CA ALA A 400 20.45 8.15 -1.97
C ALA A 400 20.13 7.21 -0.80
N VAL A 401 18.97 7.35 -0.14
CA VAL A 401 18.56 6.51 1.01
C VAL A 401 17.97 5.17 0.56
N ASN A 402 17.28 5.15 -0.59
CA ASN A 402 16.90 3.96 -1.36
C ASN A 402 16.36 2.78 -0.51
N GLN A 403 15.40 3.07 0.39
CA GLN A 403 14.79 2.14 1.37
C GLN A 403 15.74 1.08 1.97
N GLY A 404 16.93 1.51 2.38
CA GLY A 404 17.93 0.62 3.01
C GLY A 404 18.46 -0.49 2.10
N GLY A 405 18.36 -0.31 0.77
CA GLY A 405 18.80 -1.26 -0.25
C GLY A 405 17.81 -2.40 -0.55
N ARG A 406 16.59 -2.39 0.01
CA ARG A 406 15.56 -3.42 -0.26
C ARG A 406 14.63 -3.08 -1.42
N ARG A 407 14.38 -1.78 -1.65
CA ARG A 407 13.44 -1.19 -2.63
C ARG A 407 13.95 0.20 -3.01
N LYS A 408 13.39 0.83 -4.05
CA LYS A 408 13.72 2.22 -4.37
C LYS A 408 13.07 3.20 -3.38
N GLY A 409 13.66 4.36 -3.19
CA GLY A 409 13.04 5.46 -2.44
C GLY A 409 11.87 6.07 -3.22
N ALA A 410 10.70 6.19 -2.59
CA ALA A 410 9.51 6.81 -3.15
C ALA A 410 8.85 7.76 -2.13
N ALA A 411 8.48 8.96 -2.58
CA ALA A 411 7.84 9.98 -1.76
C ALA A 411 6.88 10.83 -2.60
N ALA A 412 5.65 11.03 -2.13
CA ALA A 412 4.67 11.92 -2.75
C ALA A 412 4.69 13.31 -2.09
N VAL A 413 4.92 14.33 -2.90
CA VAL A 413 4.87 15.74 -2.49
C VAL A 413 3.48 16.30 -2.81
N TYR A 414 2.86 16.93 -1.82
CA TYR A 414 1.55 17.55 -1.91
C TYR A 414 1.69 19.08 -1.92
N LEU A 415 1.04 19.72 -2.90
CA LEU A 415 1.01 21.18 -3.01
C LEU A 415 -0.43 21.67 -3.24
N GLU A 416 -0.81 22.75 -2.55
CA GLU A 416 -2.11 23.39 -2.77
C GLU A 416 -2.17 24.22 -4.05
N THR A 417 -3.31 24.22 -4.74
CA THR A 417 -3.45 24.79 -6.09
C THR A 417 -3.30 26.31 -6.16
N TRP A 418 -3.35 27.03 -5.04
CA TRP A 418 -3.13 28.48 -4.95
C TRP A 418 -1.66 28.89 -4.78
N HIS A 419 -0.75 27.94 -4.57
CA HIS A 419 0.66 28.23 -4.37
C HIS A 419 1.30 28.84 -5.64
N SER A 420 2.06 29.94 -5.55
CA SER A 420 2.58 30.62 -6.76
C SER A 420 3.58 29.81 -7.58
N ASP A 421 4.25 28.83 -6.99
CA ASP A 421 5.12 27.90 -7.74
C ASP A 421 4.34 26.73 -8.38
N ILE A 422 3.00 26.67 -8.31
CA ILE A 422 2.20 25.54 -8.84
C ILE A 422 2.43 25.26 -10.34
N GLU A 423 2.71 26.30 -11.13
CA GLU A 423 3.09 26.14 -12.54
C GLU A 423 4.46 25.48 -12.70
N GLU A 424 5.45 25.80 -11.86
CA GLU A 424 6.77 25.13 -11.89
C GLU A 424 6.70 23.72 -11.28
N PHE A 425 5.84 23.49 -10.28
CA PHE A 425 5.59 22.19 -9.67
C PHE A 425 5.06 21.17 -10.68
N LEU A 426 4.16 21.60 -11.58
CA LEU A 426 3.62 20.78 -12.66
C LEU A 426 4.67 20.33 -13.70
N GLU A 427 5.81 21.03 -13.81
CA GLU A 427 6.90 20.67 -14.73
C GLU A 427 7.89 19.65 -14.12
N LEU A 428 7.86 19.41 -12.80
CA LEU A 428 8.89 18.64 -12.08
C LEU A 428 9.04 17.18 -12.57
N ARG A 429 8.02 16.62 -13.23
CA ARG A 429 8.02 15.25 -13.78
C ARG A 429 8.09 15.17 -15.30
N ASP A 430 8.27 16.30 -16.01
CA ASP A 430 8.42 16.29 -17.46
C ASP A 430 9.72 15.57 -17.88
N ASN A 431 9.61 14.63 -18.82
CA ASN A 431 10.76 13.92 -19.39
C ASN A 431 11.69 14.82 -20.25
N THR A 432 11.34 16.10 -20.41
CA THR A 432 12.11 17.10 -21.18
C THR A 432 12.22 18.41 -20.41
N GLY A 433 13.32 19.13 -20.62
CA GLY A 433 13.60 20.42 -19.99
C GLY A 433 14.99 20.46 -19.36
N GLU A 434 15.16 21.33 -18.37
CA GLU A 434 16.38 21.48 -17.58
C GLU A 434 16.35 20.52 -16.37
N ASP A 435 17.27 19.55 -16.29
CA ASP A 435 17.30 18.56 -15.19
C ASP A 435 17.33 19.20 -13.79
N ALA A 436 18.01 20.34 -13.63
CA ALA A 436 18.05 21.08 -12.36
C ALA A 436 16.64 21.47 -11.83
N ARG A 437 15.62 21.45 -12.71
CA ARG A 437 14.20 21.70 -12.42
C ARG A 437 13.34 20.42 -12.57
N ARG A 438 13.91 19.22 -12.37
CA ARG A 438 13.21 17.91 -12.46
C ARG A 438 13.49 16.99 -11.27
N THR A 439 12.47 16.26 -10.83
CA THR A 439 12.51 15.35 -9.67
C THR A 439 11.87 14.00 -10.01
N HIS A 440 12.60 13.15 -10.72
CA HIS A 440 12.09 11.87 -11.24
C HIS A 440 11.91 10.77 -10.15
N ASN A 441 12.36 11.00 -8.92
CA ASN A 441 12.21 10.11 -7.76
C ASN A 441 11.10 10.57 -6.79
N LEU A 442 10.56 11.79 -6.96
CA LEU A 442 9.41 12.30 -6.20
C LEU A 442 8.12 12.17 -7.01
N ASN A 443 7.04 11.69 -6.40
CA ASN A 443 5.69 11.76 -6.97
C ASN A 443 5.03 13.11 -6.65
N LEU A 444 4.05 13.52 -7.46
CA LEU A 444 3.35 14.80 -7.31
C LEU A 444 1.86 14.58 -7.07
N ALA A 445 1.30 15.28 -6.09
CA ALA A 445 -0.13 15.31 -5.80
C ALA A 445 -0.62 16.75 -5.55
N HIS A 446 -1.88 17.00 -5.88
CA HIS A 446 -2.54 18.28 -5.67
C HIS A 446 -3.49 18.18 -4.48
N TRP A 447 -3.32 19.07 -3.50
CA TRP A 447 -4.23 19.23 -2.37
C TRP A 447 -5.23 20.33 -2.71
N ILE A 448 -6.46 19.95 -3.06
CA ILE A 448 -7.39 20.81 -3.82
C ILE A 448 -8.54 21.31 -2.92
N PRO A 449 -8.67 22.62 -2.67
CA PRO A 449 -9.85 23.19 -2.03
C PRO A 449 -11.06 23.23 -2.98
N ASP A 450 -12.27 23.15 -2.44
CA ASP A 450 -13.53 23.19 -3.17
C ASP A 450 -13.68 24.51 -3.96
N GLU A 451 -13.12 25.62 -3.49
CA GLU A 451 -13.10 26.89 -4.23
C GLU A 451 -12.42 26.77 -5.59
N PHE A 452 -11.28 26.09 -5.69
CA PHE A 452 -10.61 25.92 -6.97
C PHE A 452 -11.52 25.20 -7.98
N MET A 453 -12.15 24.12 -7.54
CA MET A 453 -13.06 23.34 -8.38
C MET A 453 -14.33 24.13 -8.75
N ARG A 454 -14.88 24.94 -7.84
CA ARG A 454 -15.98 25.87 -8.16
C ARG A 454 -15.56 26.94 -9.16
N ARG A 455 -14.37 27.53 -9.04
CA ARG A 455 -13.84 28.52 -10.01
C ARG A 455 -13.61 27.87 -11.38
N VAL A 456 -13.17 26.61 -11.44
CA VAL A 456 -13.06 25.83 -12.70
C VAL A 456 -14.43 25.61 -13.35
N ASP A 457 -15.44 25.21 -12.58
CA ASP A 457 -16.80 24.93 -13.06
C ASP A 457 -17.56 26.20 -13.51
N GLN A 458 -17.22 27.35 -12.91
CA GLN A 458 -17.83 28.67 -13.18
C GLN A 458 -17.08 29.52 -14.22
N ASP A 459 -15.99 29.01 -14.80
CA ASP A 459 -15.09 29.75 -15.70
C ASP A 459 -14.49 31.03 -15.08
N GLY A 460 -14.21 30.97 -13.78
CA GLY A 460 -13.69 32.06 -12.97
C GLY A 460 -12.17 32.17 -12.97
N THR A 461 -11.68 33.27 -12.39
CA THR A 461 -10.25 33.50 -12.13
C THR A 461 -9.79 32.77 -10.87
N TRP A 462 -8.53 32.36 -10.87
CA TRP A 462 -7.80 31.80 -9.75
C TRP A 462 -6.55 32.64 -9.49
N SER A 463 -6.43 33.13 -8.27
CA SER A 463 -5.30 33.92 -7.78
C SER A 463 -4.27 33.03 -7.08
N LEU A 464 -3.01 33.28 -7.39
CA LEU A 464 -1.86 32.60 -6.81
C LEU A 464 -1.16 33.51 -5.80
N PHE A 465 -0.77 32.94 -4.66
CA PHE A 465 -0.17 33.67 -3.54
C PHE A 465 1.17 33.03 -3.12
N SER A 466 2.01 33.77 -2.40
CA SER A 466 3.11 33.16 -1.65
C SER A 466 2.65 32.90 -0.22
N PRO A 467 2.93 31.72 0.37
CA PRO A 467 2.62 31.45 1.77
C PRO A 467 3.17 32.49 2.75
N SER A 468 4.26 33.19 2.42
CA SER A 468 4.81 34.27 3.26
C SER A 468 3.89 35.51 3.37
N ASP A 469 2.91 35.64 2.49
CA ASP A 469 1.97 36.76 2.44
C ASP A 469 0.58 36.40 2.99
N VAL A 470 0.25 35.10 3.06
CA VAL A 470 -1.06 34.53 3.42
C VAL A 470 -0.91 33.20 4.21
N PRO A 471 -0.12 33.18 5.30
CA PRO A 471 0.31 31.94 5.95
C PRO A 471 -0.84 31.09 6.50
N GLU A 472 -2.00 31.69 6.79
CA GLU A 472 -3.17 30.99 7.33
C GLU A 472 -3.85 30.04 6.34
N LEU A 473 -3.64 30.20 5.02
CA LEU A 473 -4.38 29.43 4.02
C LEU A 473 -4.06 27.93 4.02
N VAL A 474 -2.92 27.52 4.57
CA VAL A 474 -2.53 26.10 4.68
C VAL A 474 -3.39 25.40 5.73
N ASP A 475 -3.55 26.03 6.90
CA ASP A 475 -4.27 25.46 8.06
C ASP A 475 -5.80 25.55 7.94
N LEU A 476 -6.32 26.53 7.18
CA LEU A 476 -7.75 26.72 6.94
C LEU A 476 -8.29 25.82 5.82
N TRP A 477 -9.56 25.40 5.93
CA TRP A 477 -10.29 24.62 4.93
C TRP A 477 -11.78 25.04 4.88
N GLY A 478 -12.49 24.64 3.82
CA GLY A 478 -13.92 24.95 3.61
C GLY A 478 -14.24 26.45 3.64
N ASP A 479 -15.39 26.81 4.21
CA ASP A 479 -15.91 28.19 4.24
C ASP A 479 -14.93 29.21 4.88
N GLU A 480 -14.09 28.76 5.83
CA GLU A 480 -13.06 29.62 6.44
C GLU A 480 -11.90 29.91 5.47
N PHE A 481 -11.47 28.88 4.72
CA PHE A 481 -10.52 29.05 3.62
C PHE A 481 -11.10 29.94 2.53
N ASP A 482 -12.35 29.70 2.10
CA ASP A 482 -13.04 30.50 1.08
C ASP A 482 -13.05 31.99 1.46
N ALA A 483 -13.36 32.29 2.72
CA ALA A 483 -13.39 33.64 3.24
C ALA A 483 -11.99 34.26 3.33
N ALA A 484 -10.97 33.50 3.76
CA ALA A 484 -9.59 33.98 3.82
C ALA A 484 -9.00 34.24 2.42
N TYR A 485 -9.17 33.29 1.50
CA TYR A 485 -8.73 33.36 0.12
C TYR A 485 -9.32 34.59 -0.59
N ARG A 486 -10.65 34.78 -0.51
CA ARG A 486 -11.33 35.95 -1.11
C ARG A 486 -10.94 37.28 -0.44
N ARG A 487 -10.60 37.29 0.86
CA ARG A 487 -10.02 38.48 1.52
C ARG A 487 -8.62 38.80 0.97
N ALA A 488 -7.78 37.79 0.73
CA ALA A 488 -6.45 37.98 0.16
C ALA A 488 -6.50 38.47 -1.30
N GLU A 489 -7.46 37.99 -2.10
CA GLU A 489 -7.76 38.53 -3.43
C GLU A 489 -8.18 40.01 -3.34
N ALA A 490 -9.13 40.36 -2.47
CA ALA A 490 -9.60 41.73 -2.28
C ALA A 490 -8.52 42.69 -1.72
N ALA A 491 -7.57 42.18 -0.95
CA ALA A 491 -6.42 42.92 -0.43
C ALA A 491 -5.29 43.09 -1.46
N GLY A 492 -5.39 42.49 -2.64
CA GLY A 492 -4.38 42.59 -3.71
C GLY A 492 -3.09 41.83 -3.43
N LEU A 493 -3.11 40.81 -2.56
CA LEU A 493 -1.93 40.02 -2.19
C LEU A 493 -1.51 38.99 -3.26
N ALA A 494 -2.30 38.84 -4.33
CA ALA A 494 -2.05 37.88 -5.39
C ALA A 494 -0.77 38.22 -6.16
N ARG A 495 0.16 37.26 -6.24
CA ARG A 495 1.39 37.35 -7.04
C ARG A 495 1.11 37.24 -8.53
N LYS A 496 0.05 36.50 -8.89
CA LYS A 496 -0.43 36.30 -10.27
C LYS A 496 -1.90 35.85 -10.21
N THR A 497 -2.71 36.26 -11.19
CA THR A 497 -4.08 35.74 -11.37
C THR A 497 -4.22 35.17 -12.78
N ILE A 498 -4.85 34.00 -12.89
CA ILE A 498 -5.01 33.21 -14.13
C ILE A 498 -6.44 32.67 -14.26
N PRO A 499 -6.90 32.24 -15.44
CA PRO A 499 -8.14 31.48 -15.56
C PRO A 499 -8.01 30.14 -14.81
N ALA A 500 -8.99 29.78 -13.97
CA ALA A 500 -8.93 28.53 -13.20
C ALA A 500 -8.87 27.30 -14.12
N ARG A 501 -9.59 27.35 -15.24
CA ARG A 501 -9.62 26.31 -16.28
C ARG A 501 -8.28 26.12 -16.99
N ASP A 502 -7.45 27.15 -17.08
CA ASP A 502 -6.10 27.04 -17.67
C ASP A 502 -5.17 26.24 -16.77
N LEU A 503 -5.19 26.51 -15.45
CA LEU A 503 -4.42 25.71 -14.49
C LEU A 503 -4.91 24.26 -14.48
N TYR A 504 -6.22 24.05 -14.41
CA TYR A 504 -6.83 22.72 -14.47
C TYR A 504 -6.47 21.97 -15.76
N GLY A 505 -6.49 22.65 -16.91
CA GLY A 505 -6.07 22.11 -18.21
C GLY A 505 -4.58 21.74 -18.27
N ARG A 506 -3.72 22.35 -17.43
CA ARG A 506 -2.32 21.93 -17.25
C ARG A 506 -2.18 20.75 -16.29
N MET A 507 -2.90 20.74 -15.16
CA MET A 507 -2.94 19.58 -14.24
C MET A 507 -3.36 18.29 -14.99
N MET A 508 -4.44 18.37 -15.77
CA MET A 508 -4.90 17.25 -16.62
C MET A 508 -3.90 16.85 -17.71
N ARG A 509 -3.02 17.78 -18.14
CA ARG A 509 -1.97 17.52 -19.12
C ARG A 509 -0.77 16.81 -18.48
N THR A 510 -0.24 17.32 -17.37
CA THR A 510 0.84 16.67 -16.60
C THR A 510 0.44 15.26 -16.20
N LEU A 511 -0.80 15.07 -15.71
CA LEU A 511 -1.33 13.76 -15.35
C LEU A 511 -1.45 12.81 -16.55
N ALA A 512 -1.87 13.29 -17.72
CA ALA A 512 -1.92 12.51 -18.96
C ALA A 512 -0.54 12.15 -19.55
N GLN A 513 0.49 12.97 -19.28
CA GLN A 513 1.84 12.79 -19.85
C GLN A 513 2.80 12.04 -18.91
N THR A 514 2.60 12.12 -17.60
CA THR A 514 3.57 11.66 -16.58
C THR A 514 2.98 10.69 -15.56
N GLY A 515 1.66 10.52 -15.49
CA GLY A 515 0.98 9.77 -14.41
C GLY A 515 1.09 10.41 -13.02
N ASN A 516 1.60 11.63 -12.92
CA ASN A 516 1.78 12.40 -11.68
C ASN A 516 0.95 13.70 -11.72
N GLY A 517 0.66 14.28 -10.56
CA GLY A 517 -0.36 15.32 -10.39
C GLY A 517 -1.70 14.71 -9.98
N TRP A 518 -1.68 13.80 -8.99
CA TRP A 518 -2.88 13.11 -8.51
C TRP A 518 -3.87 14.09 -7.87
N MET A 519 -5.17 13.79 -7.96
CA MET A 519 -6.23 14.70 -7.56
C MET A 519 -6.79 14.32 -6.19
N THR A 520 -6.51 15.13 -5.17
CA THR A 520 -6.95 14.90 -3.78
C THR A 520 -7.61 16.14 -3.21
N PHE A 521 -8.70 15.99 -2.45
CA PHE A 521 -9.66 17.06 -2.17
C PHE A 521 -9.63 17.46 -0.69
N LYS A 522 -8.97 18.60 -0.41
CA LYS A 522 -8.66 19.14 0.92
C LYS A 522 -9.89 19.22 1.82
N ASP A 523 -10.98 19.76 1.29
CA ASP A 523 -12.17 20.04 2.08
C ASP A 523 -13.00 18.78 2.33
N ALA A 524 -13.10 17.86 1.36
CA ALA A 524 -13.76 16.57 1.55
C ALA A 524 -13.05 15.70 2.61
N ALA A 525 -11.71 15.73 2.63
CA ALA A 525 -10.90 15.11 3.68
C ALA A 525 -11.13 15.77 5.04
N ASN A 526 -10.86 17.07 5.16
CA ASN A 526 -10.91 17.77 6.44
C ASN A 526 -12.32 17.85 7.06
N ARG A 527 -13.37 17.97 6.24
CA ARG A 527 -14.77 18.00 6.69
C ARG A 527 -15.21 16.72 7.40
N THR A 528 -14.58 15.58 7.09
CA THR A 528 -15.09 14.24 7.44
C THR A 528 -14.11 13.38 8.24
N ALA A 529 -12.82 13.74 8.29
CA ALA A 529 -11.83 13.10 9.15
C ALA A 529 -12.19 13.27 10.64
N ASN A 530 -12.04 12.22 11.44
CA ASN A 530 -12.45 12.23 12.85
C ASN A 530 -11.57 13.14 13.74
N GLN A 531 -10.32 13.37 13.33
CA GLN A 531 -9.31 14.12 14.09
C GLN A 531 -9.45 15.64 13.97
N THR A 532 -10.18 16.15 12.97
CA THR A 532 -10.29 17.59 12.62
C THR A 532 -11.45 18.30 13.33
N ALA A 533 -11.87 17.83 14.51
CA ALA A 533 -13.03 18.39 15.22
C ALA A 533 -12.73 19.72 15.93
N GLU A 534 -11.47 20.12 16.03
CA GLU A 534 -11.03 21.36 16.69
C GLU A 534 -10.14 22.20 15.76
N PRO A 535 -10.23 23.54 15.82
CA PRO A 535 -9.27 24.41 15.13
C PRO A 535 -7.83 24.08 15.51
N GLY A 536 -6.93 24.08 14.52
CA GLY A 536 -5.52 23.71 14.71
C GLY A 536 -5.21 22.22 14.54
N HIS A 537 -6.21 21.36 14.30
CA HIS A 537 -5.98 19.99 13.81
C HIS A 537 -6.47 19.88 12.36
N THR A 538 -5.56 20.04 11.41
CA THR A 538 -5.84 20.02 9.96
C THR A 538 -5.06 18.88 9.28
N VAL A 539 -5.70 18.24 8.30
CA VAL A 539 -5.08 17.28 7.39
C VAL A 539 -4.47 18.08 6.22
N HIS A 540 -3.14 18.13 6.17
CA HIS A 540 -2.37 18.96 5.22
C HIS A 540 -1.97 18.24 3.92
N SER A 541 -2.17 16.93 3.86
CA SER A 541 -1.79 16.05 2.73
C SER A 541 -2.40 14.66 2.92
N SER A 542 -2.10 13.75 1.98
CA SER A 542 -2.29 12.30 2.14
C SER A 542 -0.92 11.60 2.06
N ASN A 543 -0.87 10.27 2.24
CA ASN A 543 0.35 9.46 2.11
C ASN A 543 0.81 9.24 0.64
N LEU A 544 1.81 8.38 0.46
CA LEU A 544 2.32 7.93 -0.85
C LEU A 544 1.23 7.35 -1.78
N CYS A 545 0.20 6.69 -1.23
CA CYS A 545 -0.79 5.93 -2.00
C CYS A 545 -2.21 6.52 -1.99
N THR A 546 -2.39 7.73 -1.43
CA THR A 546 -3.63 8.52 -1.41
C THR A 546 -4.80 7.96 -0.57
N GLU A 547 -4.62 6.95 0.29
CA GLU A 547 -5.68 6.38 1.14
C GLU A 547 -5.73 6.94 2.58
N ILE A 548 -4.65 7.54 3.09
CA ILE A 548 -4.52 7.95 4.51
C ILE A 548 -4.74 9.45 4.69
N LEU A 549 -5.59 9.82 5.64
CA LEU A 549 -6.03 11.18 5.90
C LEU A 549 -5.95 11.49 7.41
N GLU A 550 -4.72 11.61 7.89
CA GLU A 550 -4.38 11.87 9.29
C GLU A 550 -3.81 13.29 9.48
N VAL A 551 -4.03 13.89 10.66
CA VAL A 551 -3.52 15.23 10.98
C VAL A 551 -2.01 15.24 11.21
N THR A 552 -1.36 16.33 10.81
CA THR A 552 0.10 16.49 10.90
C THR A 552 0.47 17.90 11.33
N ASP A 553 1.56 18.02 12.09
CA ASP A 553 2.18 19.30 12.45
C ASP A 553 3.71 19.17 12.52
N ASP A 554 4.42 20.17 13.07
CA ASP A 554 5.88 20.12 13.16
C ASP A 554 6.39 19.07 14.18
N GLY A 555 5.59 18.79 15.21
CA GLY A 555 5.82 17.80 16.26
C GLY A 555 5.14 16.44 16.06
N GLU A 556 4.20 16.31 15.11
CA GLU A 556 3.44 15.08 14.86
C GLU A 556 3.52 14.65 13.38
N THR A 557 4.16 13.49 13.15
CA THR A 557 4.20 12.78 11.87
C THR A 557 3.21 11.63 11.94
N ALA A 558 2.20 11.64 11.08
CA ALA A 558 1.17 10.60 11.05
C ALA A 558 1.72 9.26 10.55
N VAL A 559 1.11 8.15 10.96
CA VAL A 559 1.72 6.81 10.89
C VAL A 559 0.68 5.74 10.51
N CYS A 560 0.79 5.29 9.27
CA CYS A 560 -0.15 4.35 8.68
C CYS A 560 0.18 2.89 9.05
N ASN A 561 -0.75 2.23 9.75
CA ASN A 561 -0.64 0.84 10.21
C ASN A 561 -1.68 -0.03 9.49
N LEU A 562 -1.25 -0.84 8.51
CA LEU A 562 -2.13 -1.45 7.51
C LEU A 562 -2.29 -2.98 7.62
N GLY A 563 -3.49 -3.42 7.25
CA GLY A 563 -3.79 -4.80 6.83
C GLY A 563 -5.00 -4.85 5.90
N SER A 564 -5.31 -5.99 5.30
CA SER A 564 -6.44 -6.12 4.37
C SER A 564 -7.17 -7.45 4.47
N VAL A 565 -8.50 -7.38 4.48
CA VAL A 565 -9.42 -8.53 4.48
C VAL A 565 -9.58 -9.06 3.06
N ASN A 566 -9.47 -10.38 2.87
CA ASN A 566 -9.70 -11.04 1.59
C ASN A 566 -11.20 -11.28 1.37
N LEU A 567 -11.90 -10.34 0.72
CA LEU A 567 -13.35 -10.42 0.52
C LEU A 567 -13.78 -11.71 -0.21
N GLY A 568 -12.94 -12.21 -1.13
CA GLY A 568 -13.17 -13.46 -1.84
C GLY A 568 -13.20 -14.71 -0.94
N ALA A 569 -12.67 -14.66 0.28
CA ALA A 569 -12.67 -15.78 1.23
C ALA A 569 -14.00 -15.97 1.99
N PHE A 570 -14.90 -14.98 1.93
CA PHE A 570 -16.19 -14.95 2.64
C PHE A 570 -17.39 -15.26 1.74
N VAL A 571 -17.17 -15.51 0.44
CA VAL A 571 -18.26 -15.88 -0.48
C VAL A 571 -18.62 -17.33 -0.28
N THR A 572 -19.88 -17.60 0.08
CA THR A 572 -20.47 -18.94 0.21
C THR A 572 -21.14 -19.39 -1.09
N GLY A 573 -21.72 -18.45 -1.85
CA GLY A 573 -22.65 -18.76 -2.94
C GLY A 573 -24.05 -19.19 -2.47
N GLU A 574 -24.34 -19.12 -1.15
CA GLU A 574 -25.60 -19.53 -0.54
C GLU A 574 -26.21 -18.39 0.30
N GLY A 575 -27.55 -18.28 0.28
CA GLY A 575 -28.30 -17.17 0.91
C GLY A 575 -28.41 -15.92 0.02
N ASP A 576 -29.25 -14.97 0.42
CA ASP A 576 -29.69 -13.84 -0.42
C ASP A 576 -28.54 -12.96 -0.97
N ASP A 577 -27.42 -12.88 -0.25
CA ASP A 577 -26.22 -12.12 -0.65
C ASP A 577 -25.00 -13.01 -1.02
N GLY A 578 -25.04 -14.30 -0.69
CA GLY A 578 -23.90 -15.21 -0.85
C GLY A 578 -22.64 -14.90 -0.01
N ILE A 579 -22.76 -14.15 1.10
CA ILE A 579 -21.64 -13.72 1.97
C ILE A 579 -21.79 -14.26 3.40
N ASP A 580 -20.71 -14.82 3.95
CA ASP A 580 -20.54 -15.17 5.38
C ASP A 580 -20.23 -13.92 6.23
N TRP A 581 -21.30 -13.19 6.57
CA TRP A 581 -21.23 -11.94 7.34
C TRP A 581 -20.64 -12.10 8.75
N GLU A 582 -20.80 -13.25 9.41
CA GLU A 582 -20.33 -13.45 10.78
C GLU A 582 -18.84 -13.84 10.85
N ARG A 583 -18.34 -14.63 9.90
CA ARG A 583 -16.88 -14.86 9.76
C ARG A 583 -16.17 -13.59 9.30
N LEU A 584 -16.81 -12.75 8.47
CA LEU A 584 -16.28 -11.43 8.10
C LEU A 584 -16.12 -10.56 9.37
N ASP A 585 -17.18 -10.41 10.16
CA ASP A 585 -17.12 -9.67 11.44
C ASP A 585 -16.05 -10.22 12.39
N SER A 586 -15.96 -11.54 12.54
CA SER A 586 -14.94 -12.19 13.38
C SER A 586 -13.52 -11.88 12.89
N THR A 587 -13.30 -11.89 11.57
CA THR A 587 -12.02 -11.53 10.95
C THR A 587 -11.67 -10.07 11.22
N VAL A 588 -12.62 -9.15 11.00
CA VAL A 588 -12.45 -7.70 11.24
C VAL A 588 -12.11 -7.42 12.71
N ARG A 589 -12.84 -8.02 13.66
CA ARG A 589 -12.61 -7.82 15.10
C ARG A 589 -11.21 -8.27 15.53
N THR A 590 -10.71 -9.39 15.00
CA THR A 590 -9.33 -9.84 15.25
C THR A 590 -8.32 -8.95 14.54
N ALA A 591 -8.54 -8.57 13.27
CA ALA A 591 -7.65 -7.70 12.52
C ALA A 591 -7.43 -6.36 13.23
N VAL A 592 -8.49 -5.67 13.65
CA VAL A 592 -8.41 -4.40 14.40
C VAL A 592 -7.71 -4.57 15.75
N THR A 593 -7.95 -5.67 16.47
CA THR A 593 -7.23 -5.99 17.73
C THR A 593 -5.71 -6.04 17.53
N PHE A 594 -5.25 -6.63 16.41
CA PHE A 594 -3.83 -6.73 16.12
C PHE A 594 -3.25 -5.47 15.45
N LEU A 595 -4.05 -4.68 14.72
CA LEU A 595 -3.63 -3.37 14.19
C LEU A 595 -3.45 -2.33 15.32
N ASP A 596 -4.34 -2.27 16.33
CA ASP A 596 -4.12 -1.42 17.51
C ASP A 596 -2.85 -1.85 18.28
N ARG A 597 -2.59 -3.16 18.34
CA ARG A 597 -1.40 -3.71 19.00
C ARG A 597 -0.09 -3.44 18.23
N VAL A 598 -0.14 -3.22 16.92
CA VAL A 598 1.01 -2.71 16.16
C VAL A 598 1.45 -1.34 16.67
N VAL A 599 0.52 -0.47 17.09
CA VAL A 599 0.84 0.87 17.64
C VAL A 599 1.79 0.78 18.85
N ASP A 600 1.58 -0.20 19.74
CA ASP A 600 2.39 -0.35 20.97
C ASP A 600 3.68 -1.15 20.78
N ILE A 601 3.80 -1.95 19.71
CA ILE A 601 4.95 -2.84 19.46
C ILE A 601 5.92 -2.27 18.39
N ASN A 602 5.44 -1.37 17.53
CA ASN A 602 6.19 -0.82 16.40
C ASN A 602 7.45 -0.04 16.80
N PHE A 603 8.55 -0.25 16.06
CA PHE A 603 9.74 0.60 16.13
C PHE A 603 9.54 1.88 15.29
N TYR A 604 9.49 3.03 15.95
CA TYR A 604 9.35 4.34 15.30
C TYR A 604 10.71 4.94 14.90
N PRO A 605 10.97 5.24 13.61
CA PRO A 605 12.24 5.83 13.21
C PRO A 605 12.44 7.29 13.65
N THR A 606 11.39 8.01 14.06
CA THR A 606 11.42 9.39 14.57
C THR A 606 10.49 9.56 15.79
N GLU A 607 10.77 10.54 16.64
CA GLU A 607 9.96 10.81 17.85
C GLU A 607 8.58 11.37 17.50
N GLN A 608 8.49 12.19 16.44
CA GLN A 608 7.25 12.74 15.90
C GLN A 608 6.25 11.64 15.49
N ALA A 609 6.77 10.53 14.91
CA ALA A 609 5.97 9.38 14.52
C ALA A 609 5.46 8.60 15.75
N GLY A 610 6.34 8.33 16.72
CA GLY A 610 5.96 7.68 17.97
C GLY A 610 4.92 8.49 18.77
N ARG A 611 5.08 9.81 18.81
CA ARG A 611 4.15 10.75 19.48
C ARG A 611 2.77 10.73 18.83
N SER A 612 2.68 10.96 17.53
CA SER A 612 1.39 11.00 16.82
C SER A 612 0.64 9.67 16.93
N ASN A 613 1.31 8.55 16.65
CA ASN A 613 0.64 7.25 16.68
C ASN A 613 0.20 6.85 18.11
N SER A 614 0.98 7.22 19.14
CA SER A 614 0.56 7.01 20.54
C SER A 614 -0.65 7.87 20.93
N ARG A 615 -0.70 9.14 20.46
CA ARG A 615 -1.76 10.10 20.77
C ARG A 615 -3.09 9.76 20.09
N TRP A 616 -3.05 9.44 18.80
CA TRP A 616 -4.23 9.29 17.95
C TRP A 616 -4.60 7.83 17.65
N ARG A 617 -3.64 6.89 17.77
CA ARG A 617 -3.79 5.46 17.47
C ARG A 617 -4.53 5.13 16.17
N PRO A 618 -4.27 5.79 15.03
CA PRO A 618 -4.91 5.46 13.76
C PRO A 618 -4.45 4.09 13.24
N VAL A 619 -5.37 3.41 12.56
CA VAL A 619 -5.09 2.21 11.77
C VAL A 619 -5.81 2.30 10.42
N GLY A 620 -5.37 1.49 9.45
CA GLY A 620 -6.02 1.37 8.15
C GLY A 620 -6.34 -0.10 7.85
N LEU A 621 -7.55 -0.53 8.20
CA LEU A 621 -8.09 -1.79 7.71
C LEU A 621 -8.65 -1.57 6.30
N GLY A 622 -7.99 -2.20 5.33
CA GLY A 622 -8.43 -2.25 3.95
C GLY A 622 -9.11 -3.57 3.58
N ALA A 623 -9.34 -3.75 2.29
CA ALA A 623 -9.89 -4.96 1.69
C ALA A 623 -9.13 -5.29 0.40
N MET A 624 -9.14 -6.57 0.02
CA MET A 624 -8.64 -7.09 -1.27
C MET A 624 -9.60 -8.15 -1.81
N GLY A 625 -9.51 -8.47 -3.10
CA GLY A 625 -10.34 -9.49 -3.73
C GLY A 625 -11.81 -9.07 -3.94
N LEU A 626 -12.11 -7.78 -4.11
CA LEU A 626 -13.46 -7.34 -4.47
C LEU A 626 -13.90 -7.92 -5.83
N GLN A 627 -12.98 -7.98 -6.79
CA GLN A 627 -13.21 -8.58 -8.10
C GLN A 627 -13.48 -10.10 -8.01
N ASP A 628 -12.87 -10.81 -7.05
CA ASP A 628 -13.16 -12.23 -6.75
C ASP A 628 -14.60 -12.43 -6.26
N VAL A 629 -15.11 -11.53 -5.40
CA VAL A 629 -16.52 -11.57 -4.96
C VAL A 629 -17.45 -11.47 -6.16
N PHE A 630 -17.19 -10.52 -7.06
CA PHE A 630 -18.00 -10.31 -8.24
C PHE A 630 -17.93 -11.47 -9.24
N PHE A 631 -16.78 -12.13 -9.41
CA PHE A 631 -16.71 -13.36 -10.22
C PHE A 631 -17.48 -14.53 -9.60
N LYS A 632 -17.30 -14.79 -8.29
CA LYS A 632 -18.00 -15.89 -7.60
C LYS A 632 -19.51 -15.72 -7.56
N LEU A 633 -20.01 -14.47 -7.50
CA LEU A 633 -21.43 -14.14 -7.52
C LEU A 633 -21.96 -13.75 -8.92
N ARG A 634 -21.13 -13.90 -9.98
CA ARG A 634 -21.45 -13.59 -11.39
C ARG A 634 -21.97 -12.15 -11.64
N LEU A 635 -21.53 -11.18 -10.82
CA LEU A 635 -21.92 -9.78 -10.92
C LEU A 635 -20.95 -9.00 -11.84
N PRO A 636 -21.40 -8.35 -12.92
CA PRO A 636 -20.56 -7.43 -13.69
C PRO A 636 -20.11 -6.24 -12.82
N PHE A 637 -18.84 -5.83 -12.92
CA PHE A 637 -18.22 -4.91 -11.96
C PHE A 637 -18.96 -3.57 -11.79
N ASP A 638 -19.51 -2.99 -12.86
CA ASP A 638 -20.24 -1.72 -12.86
C ASP A 638 -21.77 -1.87 -12.66
N SER A 639 -22.25 -3.08 -12.32
CA SER A 639 -23.67 -3.32 -12.09
C SER A 639 -24.19 -2.64 -10.82
N PRO A 640 -25.48 -2.21 -10.80
CA PRO A 640 -26.14 -1.71 -9.58
C PRO A 640 -26.01 -2.66 -8.39
N GLU A 641 -26.07 -3.96 -8.65
CA GLU A 641 -25.99 -5.07 -7.70
C GLU A 641 -24.58 -5.19 -7.11
N ALA A 642 -23.54 -5.19 -7.96
CA ALA A 642 -22.14 -5.16 -7.52
C ALA A 642 -21.85 -3.93 -6.64
N ARG A 643 -22.38 -2.76 -7.02
CA ARG A 643 -22.25 -1.54 -6.22
C ARG A 643 -22.95 -1.66 -4.86
N ALA A 644 -24.21 -2.11 -4.84
CA ALA A 644 -24.97 -2.27 -3.60
C ALA A 644 -24.35 -3.28 -2.64
N LEU A 645 -23.78 -4.38 -3.17
CA LEU A 645 -23.02 -5.33 -2.35
C LEU A 645 -21.70 -4.73 -1.83
N SER A 646 -20.95 -4.01 -2.68
CA SER A 646 -19.69 -3.36 -2.27
C SER A 646 -19.89 -2.32 -1.16
N THR A 647 -20.99 -1.55 -1.22
CA THR A 647 -21.39 -0.62 -0.15
C THR A 647 -21.72 -1.36 1.15
N ARG A 648 -22.54 -2.42 1.10
CA ARG A 648 -22.90 -3.20 2.31
C ARG A 648 -21.71 -3.92 2.93
N ILE A 649 -20.75 -4.39 2.12
CA ILE A 649 -19.47 -4.93 2.60
C ILE A 649 -18.70 -3.84 3.36
N ALA A 650 -18.59 -2.63 2.82
CA ALA A 650 -17.90 -1.52 3.50
C ALA A 650 -18.60 -1.13 4.82
N GLU A 651 -19.94 -1.02 4.82
CA GLU A 651 -20.72 -0.75 6.04
C GLU A 651 -20.50 -1.82 7.12
N ARG A 652 -20.55 -3.12 6.74
CA ARG A 652 -20.36 -4.23 7.69
C ARG A 652 -18.96 -4.21 8.30
N ILE A 653 -17.93 -3.99 7.48
CA ILE A 653 -16.54 -3.88 7.95
C ILE A 653 -16.39 -2.68 8.89
N MET A 654 -16.99 -1.53 8.57
CA MET A 654 -16.95 -0.36 9.45
C MET A 654 -17.62 -0.63 10.81
N LEU A 655 -18.83 -1.21 10.81
CA LEU A 655 -19.55 -1.61 12.02
C LEU A 655 -18.70 -2.53 12.92
N ALA A 656 -18.17 -3.62 12.36
CA ALA A 656 -17.35 -4.58 13.10
C ALA A 656 -16.02 -3.98 13.58
N ALA A 657 -15.42 -3.03 12.84
CA ALA A 657 -14.20 -2.34 13.22
C ALA A 657 -14.43 -1.35 14.38
N TYR A 658 -15.52 -0.58 14.34
CA TYR A 658 -15.90 0.36 15.40
C TYR A 658 -16.31 -0.40 16.67
N GLU A 659 -17.03 -1.52 16.56
CA GLU A 659 -17.27 -2.44 17.68
C GLU A 659 -15.99 -2.97 18.29
N ALA A 660 -15.00 -3.35 17.48
CA ALA A 660 -13.72 -3.85 17.96
C ALA A 660 -12.94 -2.75 18.71
N SER A 661 -12.91 -1.53 18.17
CA SER A 661 -12.26 -0.40 18.81
C SER A 661 -12.96 0.06 20.10
N ALA A 662 -14.29 -0.04 20.20
CA ALA A 662 -15.02 0.12 21.47
C ALA A 662 -14.66 -1.00 22.48
N SER A 663 -14.55 -2.26 22.02
CA SER A 663 -14.15 -3.42 22.84
C SER A 663 -12.68 -3.35 23.31
N LEU A 664 -11.85 -2.58 22.60
CA LEU A 664 -10.49 -2.24 23.03
C LEU A 664 -10.50 -1.09 24.04
N ALA A 665 -11.37 -0.09 23.85
CA ALA A 665 -11.53 1.03 24.77
C ALA A 665 -12.04 0.59 26.16
N GLU A 666 -12.98 -0.37 26.21
CA GLU A 666 -13.44 -1.01 27.45
C GLU A 666 -12.31 -1.69 28.25
N ARG A 667 -11.27 -2.19 27.55
CA ARG A 667 -10.14 -2.91 28.17
C ARG A 667 -8.97 -2.01 28.53
N GLY A 668 -8.61 -1.06 27.66
CA GLY A 668 -7.39 -0.24 27.76
C GLY A 668 -7.62 1.26 27.92
N GLY A 669 -8.87 1.71 28.02
CA GLY A 669 -9.26 3.11 27.84
C GLY A 669 -9.31 3.52 26.37
N PRO A 670 -10.09 4.58 26.02
CA PRO A 670 -10.11 5.14 24.67
C PRO A 670 -8.74 5.77 24.29
N LEU A 671 -8.59 6.26 23.05
CA LEU A 671 -7.35 6.92 22.64
C LEU A 671 -7.01 8.15 23.53
N PRO A 672 -5.73 8.49 23.73
CA PRO A 672 -5.34 9.64 24.56
C PRO A 672 -5.90 11.01 24.13
N ALA A 673 -6.25 11.19 22.86
CA ALA A 673 -6.87 12.41 22.33
C ALA A 673 -8.38 12.27 22.02
N TRP A 674 -9.09 11.39 22.73
CA TRP A 674 -10.50 11.05 22.48
C TRP A 674 -11.43 12.28 22.48
N ASP A 675 -11.29 13.17 23.46
CA ASP A 675 -12.05 14.41 23.65
C ASP A 675 -12.01 15.37 22.43
N LYS A 676 -10.94 15.28 21.65
CA LYS A 676 -10.68 16.09 20.45
C LYS A 676 -11.29 15.52 19.17
N THR A 677 -11.98 14.37 19.25
CA THR A 677 -12.54 13.69 18.07
C THR A 677 -13.99 14.11 17.77
N ARG A 678 -14.44 13.88 16.52
CA ARG A 678 -15.86 14.00 16.14
C ARG A 678 -16.70 12.91 16.82
N THR A 679 -16.14 11.70 16.95
CA THR A 679 -16.78 10.56 17.61
C THR A 679 -17.10 10.80 19.08
N ALA A 680 -16.26 11.54 19.81
CA ALA A 680 -16.56 11.94 21.20
C ALA A 680 -17.71 12.95 21.33
N ARG A 681 -18.16 13.51 20.21
CA ARG A 681 -19.27 14.48 20.11
C ARG A 681 -20.51 13.84 19.49
N GLY A 682 -20.53 12.51 19.38
CA GLY A 682 -21.64 11.72 18.85
C GLY A 682 -21.69 11.61 17.32
N VAL A 683 -20.77 12.25 16.60
CA VAL A 683 -20.71 12.25 15.13
C VAL A 683 -19.83 11.09 14.66
N LEU A 684 -20.44 10.12 13.99
CA LEU A 684 -19.76 9.01 13.31
C LEU A 684 -19.57 9.35 11.82
N HIS A 685 -18.68 8.63 11.12
CA HIS A 685 -18.32 8.99 9.74
C HIS A 685 -19.50 9.03 8.74
N PRO A 686 -20.49 8.10 8.77
CA PRO A 686 -21.62 8.13 7.85
C PRO A 686 -22.51 9.38 7.98
N ASP A 687 -22.50 10.05 9.14
CA ASP A 687 -23.31 11.24 9.44
C ASP A 687 -22.96 12.43 8.53
N HIS A 688 -21.73 12.45 8.00
CA HIS A 688 -21.27 13.45 7.03
C HIS A 688 -21.91 13.31 5.64
N TYR A 689 -22.56 12.18 5.35
CA TYR A 689 -23.05 11.83 4.02
C TYR A 689 -24.57 11.65 3.93
N GLY A 690 -25.28 11.58 5.07
CA GLY A 690 -26.73 11.41 5.09
C GLY A 690 -27.20 10.10 4.46
N VAL A 691 -26.43 9.02 4.64
CA VAL A 691 -26.77 7.68 4.13
C VAL A 691 -27.69 6.94 5.10
N GLU A 692 -28.70 6.27 4.53
CA GLU A 692 -29.52 5.32 5.27
C GLU A 692 -28.72 4.02 5.49
N PRO A 693 -28.48 3.58 6.75
CA PRO A 693 -27.71 2.37 7.02
C PRO A 693 -28.51 1.09 6.75
N HIS A 694 -27.83 0.02 6.35
CA HIS A 694 -28.45 -1.30 6.17
C HIS A 694 -28.72 -2.01 7.51
N TRP A 695 -27.97 -1.68 8.58
CA TRP A 695 -28.14 -2.24 9.93
C TRP A 695 -28.40 -1.17 11.01
N PRO A 696 -29.53 -0.42 10.95
CA PRO A 696 -29.79 0.74 11.84
C PRO A 696 -29.71 0.39 13.33
N GLU A 697 -30.38 -0.68 13.78
CA GLU A 697 -30.38 -1.10 15.19
C GLU A 697 -28.95 -1.35 15.74
N ARG A 698 -28.04 -1.80 14.87
CA ARG A 698 -26.65 -2.06 15.22
C ARG A 698 -25.83 -0.78 15.29
N TRP A 699 -26.10 0.20 14.42
CA TRP A 699 -25.53 1.55 14.54
C TRP A 699 -26.00 2.26 15.81
N ASP A 700 -27.27 2.13 16.19
CA ASP A 700 -27.82 2.73 17.41
C ASP A 700 -27.21 2.11 18.67
N ALA A 701 -27.11 0.77 18.72
CA ALA A 701 -26.41 0.06 19.79
C ALA A 701 -24.91 0.46 19.87
N LEU A 702 -24.26 0.63 18.72
CA LEU A 702 -22.87 1.08 18.64
C LEU A 702 -22.69 2.53 19.12
N ARG A 703 -23.58 3.46 18.75
CA ARG A 703 -23.58 4.84 19.27
C ARG A 703 -23.77 4.88 20.78
N ALA A 704 -24.74 4.13 21.30
CA ALA A 704 -25.00 4.04 22.74
C ALA A 704 -23.78 3.49 23.52
N ARG A 705 -23.06 2.51 22.94
CA ARG A 705 -21.81 1.98 23.49
C ARG A 705 -20.68 2.99 23.45
N ILE A 706 -20.40 3.59 22.30
CA ILE A 706 -19.34 4.59 22.09
C ILE A 706 -19.50 5.79 23.04
N ALA A 707 -20.74 6.22 23.30
CA ALA A 707 -21.03 7.30 24.25
C ALA A 707 -20.61 6.99 25.71
N VAL A 708 -20.42 5.72 26.06
CA VAL A 708 -19.96 5.26 27.39
C VAL A 708 -18.48 4.86 27.37
N THR A 709 -18.02 4.18 26.32
CA THR A 709 -16.69 3.55 26.26
C THR A 709 -15.63 4.41 25.57
N GLY A 710 -16.06 5.28 24.65
CA GLY A 710 -15.23 5.82 23.59
C GLY A 710 -14.70 4.75 22.61
N LEU A 711 -13.77 5.17 21.75
CA LEU A 711 -13.04 4.29 20.82
C LEU A 711 -11.55 4.27 21.17
N ARG A 712 -10.87 3.15 20.87
CA ARG A 712 -9.42 2.99 21.06
C ARG A 712 -8.61 3.68 19.98
N ASN A 713 -9.20 3.90 18.80
CA ASN A 713 -8.54 4.37 17.58
C ASN A 713 -9.30 5.58 17.03
N SER A 714 -8.60 6.62 16.57
CA SER A 714 -9.26 7.78 15.95
C SER A 714 -9.76 7.52 14.53
N LEU A 715 -9.07 6.66 13.78
CA LEU A 715 -9.38 6.27 12.41
C LEU A 715 -9.09 4.77 12.25
N LEU A 716 -9.88 4.08 11.43
CA LEU A 716 -9.93 2.62 11.38
C LEU A 716 -9.93 2.02 9.96
N LEU A 717 -10.48 2.70 8.95
CA LEU A 717 -10.76 2.14 7.63
C LEU A 717 -10.04 2.92 6.52
N ALA A 718 -9.09 2.27 5.85
CA ALA A 718 -8.35 2.83 4.72
C ALA A 718 -8.05 1.73 3.68
N ILE A 719 -8.46 1.93 2.43
CA ILE A 719 -8.22 0.93 1.37
C ILE A 719 -6.97 1.31 0.57
N ALA A 720 -5.83 0.79 1.02
CA ALA A 720 -4.54 0.91 0.35
C ALA A 720 -4.43 -0.01 -0.90
N PRO A 721 -3.41 0.17 -1.77
CA PRO A 721 -3.09 -0.78 -2.81
C PRO A 721 -2.51 -2.06 -2.18
N THR A 722 -2.93 -3.23 -2.65
CA THR A 722 -2.61 -4.50 -1.99
C THR A 722 -1.69 -5.41 -2.81
N ALA A 723 -0.95 -4.88 -3.79
CA ALA A 723 -0.30 -5.66 -4.86
C ALA A 723 0.50 -6.88 -4.36
N THR A 724 1.38 -6.68 -3.37
CA THR A 724 2.19 -7.78 -2.84
C THR A 724 1.35 -8.79 -2.05
N ILE A 725 0.41 -8.34 -1.20
CA ILE A 725 -0.35 -9.23 -0.31
C ILE A 725 -1.51 -9.95 -1.02
N ALA A 726 -2.11 -9.34 -2.04
CA ALA A 726 -3.08 -9.98 -2.93
C ALA A 726 -2.42 -11.04 -3.82
N SER A 727 -1.20 -10.76 -4.34
CA SER A 727 -0.37 -11.76 -5.03
C SER A 727 -0.01 -12.95 -4.12
N ILE A 728 0.34 -12.70 -2.85
CA ILE A 728 0.56 -13.75 -1.84
C ILE A 728 -0.72 -14.57 -1.60
N ALA A 729 -1.88 -13.91 -1.45
CA ALA A 729 -3.16 -14.58 -1.21
C ALA A 729 -3.80 -15.21 -2.47
N GLY A 730 -3.26 -14.97 -3.67
CA GLY A 730 -3.78 -15.48 -4.94
C GLY A 730 -5.09 -14.83 -5.42
N VAL A 731 -5.36 -13.58 -5.00
CA VAL A 731 -6.61 -12.84 -5.29
C VAL A 731 -6.34 -11.51 -6.00
N TYR A 732 -7.40 -10.86 -6.49
CA TYR A 732 -7.29 -9.56 -7.16
C TYR A 732 -7.08 -8.40 -6.19
N GLU A 733 -6.54 -7.29 -6.70
CA GLU A 733 -6.08 -6.17 -5.88
C GLU A 733 -7.21 -5.27 -5.38
N CYS A 734 -7.07 -4.88 -4.11
CA CYS A 734 -7.91 -3.96 -3.36
C CYS A 734 -9.41 -4.00 -3.71
N ILE A 735 -9.83 -3.01 -4.47
CA ILE A 735 -11.20 -2.66 -4.86
C ILE A 735 -11.30 -2.38 -6.37
N GLU A 736 -10.31 -2.82 -7.14
CA GLU A 736 -10.16 -2.47 -8.55
C GLU A 736 -10.58 -3.62 -9.46
N PRO A 737 -11.12 -3.32 -10.66
CA PRO A 737 -11.34 -4.34 -11.68
C PRO A 737 -10.00 -4.84 -12.21
N GLN A 738 -9.97 -6.11 -12.63
CA GLN A 738 -8.76 -6.68 -13.23
C GLN A 738 -8.30 -5.91 -14.49
N VAL A 739 -7.00 -5.62 -14.58
CA VAL A 739 -6.41 -4.87 -15.70
C VAL A 739 -6.43 -5.68 -17.01
N SER A 740 -6.39 -7.02 -16.91
CA SER A 740 -6.46 -7.95 -18.03
C SER A 740 -6.87 -9.37 -17.56
N ASN A 741 -7.52 -10.16 -18.41
CA ASN A 741 -7.71 -11.61 -18.15
C ASN A 741 -6.45 -12.44 -18.45
N LEU A 742 -5.43 -11.87 -19.10
CA LEU A 742 -4.15 -12.50 -19.42
C LEU A 742 -3.03 -11.48 -19.20
N PHE A 743 -2.15 -11.75 -18.26
CA PHE A 743 -1.12 -10.80 -17.82
C PHE A 743 0.23 -11.49 -17.60
N LYS A 744 1.31 -10.77 -17.88
CA LYS A 744 2.70 -11.18 -17.70
C LYS A 744 3.09 -11.01 -16.23
N ARG A 745 3.48 -12.08 -15.54
CA ARG A 745 4.13 -12.02 -14.21
C ARG A 745 5.64 -12.19 -14.35
N GLU A 746 6.38 -11.21 -13.84
CA GLU A 746 7.83 -11.13 -13.86
C GLU A 746 8.40 -11.64 -12.54
N THR A 747 9.29 -12.62 -12.61
CA THR A 747 9.95 -13.22 -11.44
C THR A 747 11.47 -13.19 -11.62
N LEU A 748 12.21 -13.43 -10.53
CA LEU A 748 13.67 -13.59 -10.61
C LEU A 748 14.12 -14.78 -11.49
N SER A 749 13.24 -15.75 -11.75
CA SER A 749 13.46 -16.88 -12.68
C SER A 749 13.01 -16.58 -14.13
N GLY A 750 12.52 -15.38 -14.41
CA GLY A 750 12.04 -14.97 -15.74
C GLY A 750 10.55 -14.64 -15.81
N GLU A 751 10.06 -14.54 -17.04
CA GLU A 751 8.75 -14.01 -17.40
C GLU A 751 7.74 -15.13 -17.66
N PHE A 752 6.60 -15.09 -16.96
CA PHE A 752 5.52 -16.08 -17.08
C PHE A 752 4.23 -15.40 -17.52
N LEU A 753 3.35 -16.13 -18.21
CA LEU A 753 1.99 -15.65 -18.49
C LEU A 753 1.02 -16.30 -17.49
N GLN A 754 0.23 -15.48 -16.81
CA GLN A 754 -0.86 -15.90 -15.95
C GLN A 754 -2.20 -15.52 -16.60
N VAL A 755 -3.18 -16.41 -16.47
CA VAL A 755 -4.54 -16.22 -16.97
C VAL A 755 -5.53 -16.20 -15.81
N ASN A 756 -6.63 -15.44 -15.95
CA ASN A 756 -7.75 -15.44 -15.01
C ASN A 756 -8.34 -16.85 -14.86
N SER A 757 -8.22 -17.42 -13.66
CA SER A 757 -8.70 -18.77 -13.34
C SER A 757 -10.22 -18.89 -13.39
N TYR A 758 -10.96 -17.87 -12.97
CA TYR A 758 -12.42 -17.82 -13.06
C TYR A 758 -12.89 -17.88 -14.52
N LEU A 759 -12.25 -17.09 -15.40
CA LEU A 759 -12.52 -17.14 -16.84
C LEU A 759 -12.18 -18.53 -17.43
N VAL A 760 -11.04 -19.12 -17.10
CA VAL A 760 -10.69 -20.45 -17.65
C VAL A 760 -11.68 -21.51 -17.21
N ASN A 761 -12.14 -21.50 -15.96
CA ASN A 761 -13.14 -22.45 -15.47
C ASN A 761 -14.47 -22.30 -16.22
N GLU A 762 -14.97 -21.07 -16.41
CA GLU A 762 -16.15 -20.78 -17.23
C GLU A 762 -15.99 -21.31 -18.67
N LEU A 763 -14.82 -21.11 -19.28
CA LEU A 763 -14.56 -21.55 -20.65
C LEU A 763 -14.38 -23.08 -20.75
N LYS A 764 -13.98 -23.77 -19.68
CA LYS A 764 -14.00 -25.24 -19.58
C LYS A 764 -15.42 -25.75 -19.48
N GLU A 765 -16.26 -25.16 -18.62
CA GLU A 765 -17.68 -25.54 -18.44
C GLU A 765 -18.48 -25.33 -19.74
N LEU A 766 -18.20 -24.25 -20.47
CA LEU A 766 -18.76 -23.99 -21.81
C LEU A 766 -18.16 -24.87 -22.92
N GLY A 767 -17.12 -25.67 -22.65
CA GLY A 767 -16.45 -26.54 -23.63
C GLY A 767 -15.65 -25.79 -24.71
N VAL A 768 -15.24 -24.54 -24.47
CA VAL A 768 -14.57 -23.65 -25.44
C VAL A 768 -13.12 -23.28 -25.07
N TRP A 769 -12.58 -23.80 -23.97
CA TRP A 769 -11.15 -23.65 -23.58
C TRP A 769 -10.24 -24.55 -24.43
N ASP A 770 -10.10 -24.19 -25.72
CA ASP A 770 -9.27 -24.92 -26.69
C ASP A 770 -7.99 -24.13 -27.06
N ALA A 771 -7.25 -24.58 -28.08
CA ALA A 771 -6.08 -23.86 -28.58
C ALA A 771 -6.44 -22.53 -29.30
N ARG A 772 -7.62 -22.44 -29.91
CA ARG A 772 -8.09 -21.25 -30.65
C ARG A 772 -8.49 -20.13 -29.69
N THR A 773 -9.22 -20.44 -28.62
CA THR A 773 -9.59 -19.48 -27.58
C THR A 773 -8.36 -19.02 -26.79
N ARG A 774 -7.41 -19.92 -26.52
CA ARG A 774 -6.11 -19.56 -25.91
C ARG A 774 -5.28 -18.62 -26.78
N GLU A 775 -5.21 -18.85 -28.09
CA GLU A 775 -4.53 -17.92 -29.00
C GLU A 775 -5.30 -16.61 -29.12
N ALA A 776 -6.63 -16.65 -29.30
CA ALA A 776 -7.46 -15.45 -29.37
C ALA A 776 -7.32 -14.54 -28.13
N LEU A 777 -7.11 -15.11 -26.94
CA LEU A 777 -6.88 -14.36 -25.70
C LEU A 777 -5.49 -13.71 -25.63
N ARG A 778 -4.49 -14.30 -26.31
CA ARG A 778 -3.17 -13.67 -26.55
C ARG A 778 -3.29 -12.57 -27.60
N GLU A 779 -4.03 -12.83 -28.69
CA GLU A 779 -4.29 -11.87 -29.77
C GLU A 779 -4.98 -10.60 -29.29
N SER A 780 -5.92 -10.73 -28.35
CA SER A 780 -6.75 -9.66 -27.80
C SER A 780 -6.16 -8.96 -26.56
N SER A 781 -4.95 -9.37 -26.13
CA SER A 781 -4.32 -8.92 -24.87
C SER A 781 -5.25 -9.05 -23.66
N GLY A 782 -5.89 -10.22 -23.51
CA GLY A 782 -6.77 -10.54 -22.39
C GLY A 782 -8.19 -9.96 -22.45
N SER A 783 -8.62 -9.40 -23.58
CA SER A 783 -10.02 -9.04 -23.81
C SER A 783 -10.84 -10.24 -24.33
N VAL A 784 -12.08 -10.39 -23.87
CA VAL A 784 -13.02 -11.40 -24.39
C VAL A 784 -14.17 -10.79 -25.23
N GLN A 785 -14.20 -9.46 -25.38
CA GLN A 785 -15.39 -8.74 -25.90
C GLN A 785 -15.74 -9.08 -27.35
N ASP A 786 -14.74 -9.42 -28.18
CA ASP A 786 -14.96 -9.82 -29.57
C ASP A 786 -15.25 -11.31 -29.78
N PHE A 787 -15.22 -12.14 -28.73
CA PHE A 787 -15.36 -13.59 -28.86
C PHE A 787 -16.85 -13.93 -29.03
N ARG A 788 -17.34 -13.90 -30.27
CA ARG A 788 -18.76 -14.11 -30.61
C ARG A 788 -19.28 -15.53 -30.34
N TRP A 789 -18.40 -16.46 -29.96
CA TRP A 789 -18.75 -17.82 -29.53
C TRP A 789 -18.92 -17.96 -28.00
N ILE A 790 -18.65 -16.91 -27.23
CA ILE A 790 -18.92 -16.84 -25.78
C ILE A 790 -20.29 -16.15 -25.55
N PRO A 791 -21.08 -16.52 -24.52
CA PRO A 791 -22.28 -15.78 -24.11
C PRO A 791 -22.01 -14.30 -23.77
N GLU A 792 -23.02 -13.43 -23.95
CA GLU A 792 -22.83 -11.99 -23.69
C GLU A 792 -22.67 -11.66 -22.20
N GLU A 793 -23.41 -12.34 -21.33
CA GLU A 793 -23.27 -12.28 -19.87
C GLU A 793 -21.82 -12.58 -19.40
N VAL A 794 -21.18 -13.61 -19.98
CA VAL A 794 -19.81 -13.99 -19.67
C VAL A 794 -18.82 -12.92 -20.13
N ARG A 795 -19.00 -12.36 -21.33
CA ARG A 795 -18.18 -11.23 -21.80
C ARG A 795 -18.36 -9.98 -20.93
N ALA A 796 -19.58 -9.71 -20.48
CA ALA A 796 -19.91 -8.56 -19.63
C ALA A 796 -19.35 -8.69 -18.21
N LEU A 797 -19.28 -9.91 -17.68
CA LEU A 797 -18.65 -10.27 -16.40
C LEU A 797 -17.13 -10.10 -16.45
N TYR A 798 -16.48 -10.69 -17.46
CA TYR A 798 -15.01 -10.68 -17.61
C TYR A 798 -14.46 -9.45 -18.37
N ARG A 799 -15.15 -8.30 -18.28
CA ARG A 799 -14.62 -7.02 -18.75
C ARG A 799 -13.35 -6.64 -17.99
N THR A 800 -12.40 -6.03 -18.71
CA THR A 800 -11.17 -5.49 -18.13
C THR A 800 -11.37 -4.05 -17.65
N ALA A 801 -10.44 -3.54 -16.83
CA ALA A 801 -10.44 -2.16 -16.34
C ALA A 801 -10.56 -1.09 -17.46
N TRP A 802 -10.10 -1.41 -18.67
CA TRP A 802 -10.17 -0.55 -19.88
C TRP A 802 -11.56 -0.55 -20.54
N GLU A 803 -12.35 -1.58 -20.31
CA GLU A 803 -13.68 -1.83 -20.91
C GLU A 803 -14.83 -1.40 -19.99
N ILE A 804 -14.53 -1.13 -18.72
CA ILE A 804 -15.48 -0.62 -17.73
C ILE A 804 -15.57 0.91 -17.85
N PRO A 805 -16.79 1.49 -17.92
CA PRO A 805 -16.97 2.93 -17.84
C PRO A 805 -16.43 3.47 -16.52
N GLN A 806 -15.45 4.37 -16.57
CA GLN A 806 -14.78 4.91 -15.38
C GLN A 806 -15.74 5.65 -14.42
N ARG A 807 -16.88 6.11 -14.93
CA ARG A 807 -17.99 6.60 -14.10
C ARG A 807 -18.48 5.54 -13.10
N GLY A 808 -18.60 4.28 -13.50
CA GLY A 808 -19.02 3.19 -12.61
C GLY A 808 -18.04 2.92 -11.48
N LEU A 809 -16.74 3.07 -11.74
CA LEU A 809 -15.70 2.97 -10.70
C LEU A 809 -15.80 4.13 -9.70
N ILE A 810 -16.01 5.36 -10.19
CA ILE A 810 -16.23 6.54 -9.34
C ILE A 810 -17.55 6.40 -8.54
N ASP A 811 -18.64 5.97 -9.18
CA ASP A 811 -19.94 5.75 -8.53
C ASP A 811 -19.87 4.67 -7.45
N MET A 812 -19.07 3.62 -7.64
CA MET A 812 -18.85 2.58 -6.64
C MET A 812 -17.92 3.04 -5.51
N ALA A 813 -16.85 3.76 -5.83
CA ALA A 813 -15.97 4.35 -4.82
C ALA A 813 -16.74 5.34 -3.94
N ALA A 814 -17.54 6.23 -4.54
CA ALA A 814 -18.37 7.20 -3.83
C ALA A 814 -19.42 6.52 -2.94
N ALA A 815 -20.01 5.42 -3.40
CA ALA A 815 -20.95 4.63 -2.61
C ALA A 815 -20.29 3.83 -1.46
N ARG A 816 -18.95 3.71 -1.42
CA ARG A 816 -18.20 3.19 -0.25
C ARG A 816 -17.69 4.27 0.69
N THR A 817 -17.38 5.46 0.19
CA THR A 817 -16.77 6.56 0.97
C THR A 817 -17.44 6.85 2.33
N PRO A 818 -18.79 6.83 2.48
CA PRO A 818 -19.45 7.01 3.78
C PRO A 818 -19.04 6.01 4.87
N PHE A 819 -18.45 4.87 4.50
CA PHE A 819 -18.02 3.80 5.38
C PHE A 819 -16.49 3.63 5.45
N LEU A 820 -15.74 4.64 4.99
CA LEU A 820 -14.27 4.68 5.01
C LEU A 820 -13.81 5.98 5.67
N ASP A 821 -13.51 5.93 6.97
CA ASP A 821 -13.17 7.13 7.75
C ASP A 821 -11.88 7.85 7.28
N GLN A 822 -10.92 7.09 6.73
CA GLN A 822 -9.79 7.60 5.94
C GLN A 822 -10.19 7.75 4.46
N SER A 823 -9.58 7.03 3.51
CA SER A 823 -9.97 7.05 2.09
C SER A 823 -9.65 5.71 1.39
N GLN A 824 -9.64 5.73 0.05
CA GLN A 824 -9.34 4.58 -0.80
C GLN A 824 -8.44 4.98 -1.97
N SER A 825 -7.37 4.22 -2.22
CA SER A 825 -6.53 4.37 -3.41
C SER A 825 -7.32 3.97 -4.66
N LEU A 826 -7.85 4.96 -5.38
CA LEU A 826 -8.64 4.74 -6.59
C LEU A 826 -7.82 5.05 -7.84
N ASN A 827 -7.27 4.02 -8.51
CA ASN A 827 -6.76 4.19 -9.87
C ASN A 827 -7.93 4.41 -10.85
N LEU A 828 -7.67 5.16 -11.91
CA LEU A 828 -8.61 5.36 -13.03
C LEU A 828 -7.92 5.04 -14.36
N PHE A 829 -8.64 4.36 -15.25
CA PHE A 829 -8.10 3.70 -16.44
C PHE A 829 -8.67 4.34 -17.71
N LEU A 830 -7.79 4.87 -18.57
CA LEU A 830 -8.19 5.44 -19.85
C LEU A 830 -7.07 5.20 -20.87
N GLU A 831 -7.36 4.40 -21.92
CA GLU A 831 -6.35 4.05 -22.93
C GLU A 831 -5.74 5.29 -23.59
N THR A 832 -6.57 6.22 -24.06
CA THR A 832 -6.14 7.42 -24.78
C THR A 832 -6.44 8.71 -24.00
N PRO A 833 -5.42 9.24 -23.30
CA PRO A 833 -5.26 10.61 -22.86
C PRO A 833 -6.02 11.69 -23.63
N THR A 834 -7.09 12.27 -23.09
CA THR A 834 -7.65 13.53 -23.63
C THR A 834 -8.09 14.46 -22.50
N ILE A 835 -7.65 15.72 -22.56
CA ILE A 835 -7.90 16.72 -21.50
C ILE A 835 -9.41 16.88 -21.23
N GLY A 836 -10.25 16.82 -22.27
CA GLY A 836 -11.71 16.86 -22.12
C GLY A 836 -12.30 15.69 -21.31
N LYS A 837 -11.88 14.45 -21.59
CA LYS A 837 -12.34 13.28 -20.83
C LYS A 837 -11.86 13.35 -19.38
N LEU A 838 -10.56 13.61 -19.16
CA LEU A 838 -9.99 13.71 -17.81
C LEU A 838 -10.65 14.82 -16.99
N SER A 839 -10.82 16.00 -17.59
CA SER A 839 -11.53 17.14 -16.98
C SER A 839 -12.94 16.73 -16.53
N SER A 840 -13.73 16.09 -17.39
CA SER A 840 -15.08 15.62 -17.01
C SER A 840 -15.06 14.52 -15.94
N MET A 841 -14.03 13.65 -15.94
CA MET A 841 -13.89 12.53 -15.02
C MET A 841 -13.50 12.98 -13.61
N TYR A 842 -12.50 13.86 -13.47
CA TYR A 842 -12.07 14.38 -12.17
C TYR A 842 -13.03 15.44 -11.61
N ALA A 843 -13.73 16.20 -12.46
CA ALA A 843 -14.85 17.03 -12.01
C ALA A 843 -16.03 16.18 -11.49
N TYR A 844 -16.28 15.00 -12.09
CA TYR A 844 -17.29 14.05 -11.60
C TYR A 844 -16.86 13.38 -10.29
N ALA A 845 -15.59 13.00 -10.14
CA ALA A 845 -15.01 12.48 -8.89
C ALA A 845 -15.20 13.47 -7.72
N TRP A 846 -14.88 14.74 -7.94
CA TRP A 846 -15.12 15.82 -6.97
C TRP A 846 -16.60 15.98 -6.62
N LYS A 847 -17.48 16.10 -7.64
CA LYS A 847 -18.93 16.26 -7.45
C LYS A 847 -19.62 15.05 -6.81
N SER A 848 -18.95 13.90 -6.79
CA SER A 848 -19.39 12.66 -6.12
C SER A 848 -18.89 12.54 -4.67
N GLY A 849 -18.21 13.57 -4.14
CA GLY A 849 -17.76 13.59 -2.74
C GLY A 849 -16.59 12.65 -2.43
N LEU A 850 -15.81 12.23 -3.43
CA LEU A 850 -14.56 11.52 -3.19
C LEU A 850 -13.54 12.42 -2.48
N LYS A 851 -12.76 11.83 -1.57
CA LYS A 851 -11.68 12.52 -0.85
C LYS A 851 -10.36 12.48 -1.64
N THR A 852 -10.08 11.38 -2.35
CA THR A 852 -8.84 11.19 -3.10
C THR A 852 -9.03 10.38 -4.39
N THR A 853 -8.03 10.45 -5.26
CA THR A 853 -7.82 9.57 -6.43
C THR A 853 -6.31 9.33 -6.59
N TYR A 854 -5.93 8.19 -7.16
CA TYR A 854 -4.53 7.75 -7.27
C TYR A 854 -4.02 7.86 -8.73
N TYR A 855 -3.40 6.82 -9.29
CA TYR A 855 -2.85 6.90 -10.65
C TYR A 855 -3.93 7.02 -11.72
N LEU A 856 -3.69 7.91 -12.69
CA LEU A 856 -4.22 7.74 -14.03
C LEU A 856 -3.40 6.66 -14.76
N ARG A 857 -4.06 5.57 -15.16
CA ARG A 857 -3.49 4.49 -15.95
C ARG A 857 -3.88 4.65 -17.42
N SER A 858 -2.89 4.61 -18.31
CA SER A 858 -3.08 4.65 -19.76
C SER A 858 -2.20 3.63 -20.47
N ARG A 859 -2.61 3.17 -21.65
CA ARG A 859 -1.84 2.24 -22.48
C ARG A 859 -1.76 2.76 -23.94
N PRO A 860 -0.58 2.77 -24.58
CA PRO A 860 -0.47 3.22 -25.97
C PRO A 860 -1.45 2.50 -26.89
N ALA A 861 -2.17 3.26 -27.73
CA ALA A 861 -3.17 2.71 -28.65
C ALA A 861 -2.59 1.84 -29.79
N THR A 862 -1.27 1.65 -29.80
CA THR A 862 -0.58 0.68 -30.66
C THR A 862 -0.90 -0.75 -30.22
N ARG A 863 -1.95 -1.32 -30.82
CA ARG A 863 -2.05 -2.78 -30.98
C ARG A 863 -0.71 -3.30 -31.48
N ILE A 864 -0.13 -4.30 -30.80
CA ILE A 864 1.20 -4.81 -31.11
C ILE A 864 1.23 -5.30 -32.57
N ALA A 865 1.99 -4.60 -33.41
CA ALA A 865 2.28 -5.04 -34.77
C ALA A 865 3.18 -6.29 -34.68
N ARG A 866 2.55 -7.47 -34.72
CA ARG A 866 3.23 -8.74 -34.42
C ARG A 866 4.40 -8.97 -35.38
N ALA A 867 5.56 -9.29 -34.82
CA ALA A 867 6.64 -9.95 -35.54
C ALA A 867 6.26 -11.42 -35.80
N ALA A 868 5.28 -11.64 -36.68
CA ALA A 868 4.91 -12.97 -37.14
C ALA A 868 6.02 -13.53 -38.04
N GLY A 869 6.46 -14.76 -37.78
CA GLY A 869 7.41 -15.46 -38.63
C GLY A 869 6.76 -15.98 -39.93
N SER A 870 7.62 -16.37 -40.89
CA SER A 870 7.29 -16.84 -42.25
C SER A 870 6.84 -15.76 -43.26
N SER A 871 6.94 -16.08 -44.55
CA SER A 871 7.16 -15.12 -45.63
C SER A 871 6.07 -15.12 -46.71
N ALA A 872 5.64 -13.91 -47.11
CA ALA A 872 5.08 -13.63 -48.43
C ALA A 872 5.26 -12.12 -48.75
N ALA A 873 5.52 -11.77 -50.01
CA ALA A 873 5.72 -10.38 -50.44
C ALA A 873 4.48 -9.82 -51.16
N ALA A 874 4.08 -8.61 -50.80
CA ALA A 874 3.16 -7.77 -51.59
C ALA A 874 3.36 -6.28 -51.22
N GLU A 875 3.49 -5.41 -52.22
CA GLU A 875 3.69 -3.97 -52.04
C GLU A 875 2.37 -3.24 -51.76
N ARG A 876 2.40 -2.12 -50.99
CA ARG A 876 1.39 -1.05 -51.01
C ARG A 876 1.97 0.27 -50.48
N PRO A 877 1.37 1.45 -50.81
CA PRO A 877 2.06 2.74 -50.77
C PRO A 877 2.11 3.41 -49.40
N ALA A 878 3.03 4.38 -49.27
CA ALA A 878 3.34 5.07 -48.04
C ALA A 878 2.28 6.14 -47.61
N PRO A 879 1.90 6.19 -46.31
CA PRO A 879 1.27 7.35 -45.70
C PRO A 879 2.31 8.35 -45.16
N THR A 880 1.90 9.61 -45.00
CA THR A 880 2.78 10.73 -44.63
C THR A 880 3.31 10.65 -43.19
N THR A 881 4.60 10.85 -42.98
CA THR A 881 5.25 10.78 -41.66
C THR A 881 5.15 12.10 -40.88
N ILE A 882 4.68 12.00 -39.63
CA ILE A 882 5.08 12.92 -38.55
C ILE A 882 6.14 12.17 -37.72
N PRO A 883 7.33 12.76 -37.46
CA PRO A 883 8.41 12.04 -36.80
C PRO A 883 8.14 11.87 -35.29
N VAL A 884 7.69 10.68 -34.91
CA VAL A 884 7.86 10.18 -33.54
C VAL A 884 9.29 9.64 -33.42
N GLN A 885 10.12 10.24 -32.57
CA GLN A 885 11.44 9.69 -32.29
C GLN A 885 11.30 8.35 -31.56
N GLN A 886 12.00 7.33 -32.05
CA GLN A 886 12.09 6.04 -31.39
C GLN A 886 12.90 6.21 -30.10
N ALA A 887 12.28 5.93 -28.95
CA ALA A 887 13.03 5.71 -27.72
C ALA A 887 13.87 4.43 -27.86
N ALA A 888 15.10 4.47 -27.36
CA ALA A 888 15.86 3.25 -27.10
C ALA A 888 15.21 2.47 -25.93
N PRO A 889 15.46 1.16 -25.80
CA PRO A 889 14.96 0.40 -24.65
C PRO A 889 15.74 0.75 -23.38
N ASP A 890 15.27 1.75 -22.63
CA ASP A 890 15.78 2.06 -21.29
C ASP A 890 15.41 0.95 -20.30
N ALA A 891 16.41 0.28 -19.75
CA ALA A 891 16.23 -0.72 -18.69
C ALA A 891 15.82 -0.08 -17.34
N ASP A 892 16.03 1.22 -17.17
CA ASP A 892 15.75 1.98 -15.93
C ASP A 892 14.31 2.55 -15.86
N ALA A 893 13.47 2.27 -16.87
CA ALA A 893 12.15 2.88 -17.03
C ALA A 893 10.97 2.00 -16.57
N ILE A 894 11.09 1.28 -15.43
CA ILE A 894 9.96 0.57 -14.81
C ILE A 894 9.00 1.58 -14.13
N ALA A 895 8.23 2.28 -14.96
CA ALA A 895 7.09 3.06 -14.50
C ALA A 895 5.97 2.11 -14.04
N CYS A 896 5.80 1.97 -12.72
CA CYS A 896 4.72 1.29 -11.99
C CYS A 896 3.89 0.30 -12.83
N SER A 897 4.43 -0.90 -13.06
CA SER A 897 3.90 -1.85 -14.05
C SER A 897 2.42 -2.19 -13.84
N LEU A 898 1.66 -2.23 -14.95
CA LEU A 898 0.23 -2.55 -14.99
C LEU A 898 -0.08 -4.04 -14.83
N GLU A 899 0.89 -4.90 -15.16
CA GLU A 899 0.76 -6.36 -15.07
C GLU A 899 1.56 -6.93 -13.88
N ASN A 900 2.52 -6.13 -13.37
CA ASN A 900 3.35 -6.42 -12.20
C ASN A 900 3.32 -5.27 -11.16
N PRO A 901 2.16 -4.93 -10.57
CA PRO A 901 2.09 -3.89 -9.54
C PRO A 901 2.86 -4.24 -8.26
N GLU A 902 3.25 -5.51 -8.04
CA GLU A 902 4.20 -5.92 -6.98
C GLU A 902 5.68 -5.66 -7.32
N SER A 903 5.98 -5.23 -8.55
CA SER A 903 7.25 -4.59 -8.93
C SER A 903 7.16 -3.05 -8.91
N CYS A 904 5.96 -2.46 -9.00
CA CYS A 904 5.76 -1.04 -8.76
C CYS A 904 6.19 -0.64 -7.34
N GLU A 905 6.95 0.44 -7.22
CA GLU A 905 7.62 0.84 -5.97
C GLU A 905 6.68 1.45 -4.93
N ALA A 906 5.63 2.14 -5.39
CA ALA A 906 4.63 2.76 -4.52
C ALA A 906 3.54 1.77 -4.06
N CYS A 907 3.22 0.73 -4.83
CA CYS A 907 2.11 -0.19 -4.53
C CYS A 907 2.52 -1.40 -3.65
N GLN A 908 3.68 -1.33 -2.98
CA GLN A 908 4.45 -2.51 -2.57
C GLN A 908 4.59 -2.74 -1.06
#